data_AF-A0ABD6C2D2-F1
#
_entry.id   AF-A0ABD6C2D2-F1
#
_cell.length_a   1.000
_cell.length_b   1.000
_cell.length_c   1.000
_cell.angle_alpha   90.00
_cell.angle_beta   90.00
_cell.angle_gamma   90.00
#
_symmetry.space_group_name_H-M   'P 1'
#
loop_
_entity.id
_entity.type
_entity.pdbx_description
1 polymer ?
#
loop_
_entity_poly.entity_id
_entity_poly.type
_entity_poly.pdbx_seq_one_letter_code
_entity_poly.pdbx_strand_id
1 'polypeptide(L)'
;MAGSAAGVSIDGDTVTVAPDESIQTGIDEAIGNDSVDTVQIEGDHTLDSSIVIAGPGAEGLTIESAGSRSDTTISYSADDGTPTFAIDADGVTVRDLTIERGGESTTVAQGVRVAASSVEVSGNVITSTNDTDQTDNGVIVTDENSSGESVGSDVAGVTVLDNEINGFPVGVAAATQTGENTVSDLTISGNDLYSNGVGVGLSQVAGAADFGDQIDIDSNTFDGNGVGVYVFGEDDSEDDGLTFDDARTDGVSITNNDFLNPNSDLAVDGNAYHVVNNGNEMSDDAEGPVPSTFVDENGQFDGAVQYDDNVVSPAIQPVFDNFVEEPDPDDTEQRTVRVFSGVYNERVTIDTPNVTLEGPNAGEPGTSDNRDDEAVISTDDGTTQAVTVTAPNVIIDGVQVDGPARTGISIDNTNNVSGLTVANTQITDIESTASDQNYNDGRAIAAYLDGDGEASDIAIENTLIDGVSNTEGGDERARGISVNTQGTDVSGLEIRDNVISNVEVSESVGDGVDSAKADGVQLNVELDTDGDDPGSLTGAVVDGNTIEGLTADKATGVRLAEDGDFDSDDGPRNFAITNNTVNDVTGDTDENAIAVGGYSDLGDYDISQNNLSDGAVEYYAGDSATLDATENYWGSADGPDESDYTSNVDVNPWLTSADGEADIAATVGDEEFSSIQSAVTAADEYDTVEVNAGTYDERVTINTPNVTLEGPNEGVSANSDERLEAEEATIEGQISVNADNVTVDGVEVSPDTEAFDTLPAAAIIVGESNATIQNNRVGDIEINITDIEDVDNVNSIQGIQIYNADTELTGITVHDNLVENVSFNGSSQATSGEWGVDFGNLYGIHVQGEIGNAEVRENTLRNLNSDGYVLGMAVSGTDSNDDANPENVNITQNTLETFNAEGAPAEGVVISSDRVNADYESIKINRNSLDVPVDIVNYASESPDARLNYYGDDVPTVTGNAVYDPVLTTAPSDLDVDSVEDTTEYGSVLEVKSDGEAVAVGFTAPSEEPVSDLFSDVEFESGAAAYRYDVDSGFELVSNIESADGDYTPNAGEVIVIATDSAIDDEIVVPIDVTETDTESATEVDINSGWNLVPTGAADGDADGNPDIVVRDGSILETTQELQEQPEQVGAPYAEYGAFDGTWVYVERTSGDNNIGLLTGYAEGQSAEQYYQDVLNPNDEESEE
;
A
#
# COMPACT_ATOMS: atom_id res chain seq x y z
N MET A 1 88.04 -7.46 -8.65
CA MET A 1 88.08 -6.09 -8.08
C MET A 1 88.79 -5.16 -9.06
N ALA A 2 88.23 -5.05 -10.27
CA ALA A 2 88.44 -3.87 -11.11
C ALA A 2 87.53 -2.78 -10.51
N GLY A 3 87.96 -1.52 -10.52
CA GLY A 3 87.12 -0.43 -10.04
C GLY A 3 85.91 -0.30 -10.96
N SER A 4 84.71 -0.31 -10.41
CA SER A 4 83.50 0.03 -11.16
C SER A 4 83.73 1.39 -11.82
N ALA A 5 83.28 1.52 -13.06
CA ALA A 5 83.13 2.83 -13.69
C ALA A 5 82.29 3.74 -12.77
N ALA A 6 82.51 5.04 -12.83
CA ALA A 6 81.95 5.98 -11.87
C ALA A 6 80.49 6.27 -12.24
N GLY A 7 79.60 5.30 -12.07
CA GLY A 7 78.17 5.42 -12.39
C GLY A 7 77.49 4.11 -12.80
N VAL A 8 78.21 2.99 -12.87
CA VAL A 8 77.62 1.64 -12.92
C VAL A 8 77.70 1.00 -11.54
N SER A 9 76.57 0.52 -11.01
CA SER A 9 76.51 -0.17 -9.72
C SER A 9 75.91 -1.56 -9.85
N ILE A 10 76.55 -2.53 -9.21
CA ILE A 10 76.05 -3.91 -9.14
C ILE A 10 75.47 -4.14 -7.75
N ASP A 11 74.18 -4.46 -7.67
CA ASP A 11 73.51 -4.91 -6.44
C ASP A 11 72.80 -6.24 -6.71
N GLY A 12 73.36 -7.32 -6.12
CA GLY A 12 72.84 -8.66 -6.33
C GLY A 12 72.94 -9.13 -7.79
N ASP A 13 71.78 -9.36 -8.38
CA ASP A 13 71.52 -9.79 -9.75
C ASP A 13 71.25 -8.62 -10.72
N THR A 14 71.32 -7.39 -10.23
CA THR A 14 71.01 -6.18 -10.99
C THR A 14 72.26 -5.30 -11.20
N VAL A 15 72.44 -4.82 -12.43
CA VAL A 15 73.37 -3.73 -12.78
C VAL A 15 72.56 -2.47 -13.06
N THR A 16 72.78 -1.40 -12.29
CA THR A 16 72.17 -0.10 -12.54
C THR A 16 73.14 0.82 -13.29
N VAL A 17 72.68 1.43 -14.39
CA VAL A 17 73.43 2.38 -15.22
C VAL A 17 72.89 3.79 -14.98
N ALA A 18 73.73 4.68 -14.46
CA ALA A 18 73.38 6.08 -14.25
C ALA A 18 73.34 6.87 -15.59
N PRO A 19 72.59 8.00 -15.67
CA PRO A 19 72.36 8.74 -16.91
C PRO A 19 73.62 9.22 -17.66
N ASP A 20 74.74 9.39 -16.95
CA ASP A 20 76.01 9.86 -17.51
C ASP A 20 76.99 8.75 -17.91
N GLU A 21 76.58 7.48 -17.76
CA GLU A 21 77.35 6.30 -18.16
C GLU A 21 76.80 5.62 -19.41
N SER A 22 77.64 4.81 -20.04
CA SER A 22 77.27 4.05 -21.25
C SER A 22 76.46 2.80 -20.88
N ILE A 23 75.25 2.67 -21.44
CA ILE A 23 74.41 1.46 -21.30
C ILE A 23 75.17 0.21 -21.75
N GLN A 24 75.95 0.29 -22.84
CA GLN A 24 76.80 -0.82 -23.29
C GLN A 24 77.81 -1.23 -22.22
N THR A 25 78.36 -0.28 -21.44
CA THR A 25 79.28 -0.63 -20.33
C THR A 25 78.54 -1.39 -19.22
N GLY A 26 77.29 -1.03 -18.91
CA GLY A 26 76.45 -1.78 -17.98
C GLY A 26 76.17 -3.21 -18.45
N ILE A 27 75.83 -3.37 -19.73
CA ILE A 27 75.61 -4.69 -20.35
C ILE A 27 76.89 -5.52 -20.35
N ASP A 28 78.04 -4.94 -20.73
CA ASP A 28 79.33 -5.63 -20.69
C ASP A 28 79.71 -6.06 -19.25
N GLU A 29 79.36 -5.26 -18.24
CA GLU A 29 79.55 -5.61 -16.82
C GLU A 29 78.60 -6.73 -16.37
N ALA A 30 77.35 -6.74 -16.85
CA ALA A 30 76.40 -7.82 -16.60
C ALA A 30 76.87 -9.14 -17.23
N ILE A 31 77.22 -9.14 -18.51
CA ILE A 31 77.73 -10.32 -19.25
C ILE A 31 79.01 -10.86 -18.60
N GLY A 32 79.85 -9.98 -18.05
CA GLY A 32 81.07 -10.36 -17.33
C GLY A 32 80.84 -11.00 -15.96
N ASN A 33 79.59 -11.02 -15.48
CA ASN A 33 79.21 -11.46 -14.15
C ASN A 33 78.04 -12.46 -14.19
N ASP A 34 78.36 -13.77 -14.14
CA ASP A 34 77.39 -14.89 -14.17
C ASP A 34 76.25 -14.82 -13.13
N SER A 35 76.25 -13.87 -12.19
CA SER A 35 75.18 -13.66 -11.21
C SER A 35 74.21 -12.53 -11.56
N VAL A 36 74.43 -11.79 -12.65
CA VAL A 36 73.58 -10.68 -13.08
C VAL A 36 72.69 -11.17 -14.22
N ASP A 37 71.39 -10.97 -14.06
CA ASP A 37 70.39 -11.24 -15.09
C ASP A 37 69.58 -9.98 -15.47
N THR A 38 69.81 -8.85 -14.78
CA THR A 38 69.05 -7.61 -15.00
C THR A 38 69.97 -6.39 -15.14
N VAL A 39 69.69 -5.54 -16.14
CA VAL A 39 70.30 -4.21 -16.33
C VAL A 39 69.21 -3.14 -16.21
N GLN A 40 69.27 -2.34 -15.15
CA GLN A 40 68.38 -1.20 -14.93
C GLN A 40 69.02 0.10 -15.43
N ILE A 41 68.26 0.87 -16.20
CA ILE A 41 68.71 2.13 -16.79
C ILE A 41 68.03 3.29 -16.05
N GLU A 42 68.81 4.23 -15.52
CA GLU A 42 68.30 5.42 -14.83
C GLU A 42 68.35 6.65 -15.75
N GLY A 43 67.19 7.27 -15.98
CA GLY A 43 67.10 8.57 -16.64
C GLY A 43 67.43 8.54 -18.13
N ASP A 44 67.53 9.72 -18.73
CA ASP A 44 67.70 9.83 -20.18
C ASP A 44 69.14 9.58 -20.63
N HIS A 45 69.29 8.82 -21.71
CA HIS A 45 70.55 8.52 -22.36
C HIS A 45 70.52 8.93 -23.84
N THR A 46 71.51 9.71 -24.27
CA THR A 46 71.80 9.90 -25.70
C THR A 46 72.99 9.04 -26.07
N LEU A 47 72.79 8.14 -27.04
CA LEU A 47 73.78 7.16 -27.43
C LEU A 47 74.73 7.69 -28.52
N ASP A 48 76.02 7.42 -28.37
CA ASP A 48 77.03 7.65 -29.42
C ASP A 48 77.17 6.45 -30.38
N SER A 49 76.56 5.30 -30.04
CA SER A 49 76.56 4.05 -30.81
C SER A 49 75.38 3.16 -30.41
N SER A 50 74.97 2.28 -31.31
CA SER A 50 74.01 1.19 -31.05
C SER A 50 74.37 0.39 -29.78
N ILE A 51 73.34 -0.04 -29.04
CA ILE A 51 73.46 -1.00 -27.94
C ILE A 51 73.41 -2.41 -28.53
N VAL A 52 74.46 -3.20 -28.32
CA VAL A 52 74.56 -4.57 -28.84
C VAL A 52 74.59 -5.56 -27.68
N ILE A 53 73.58 -6.42 -27.63
CA ILE A 53 73.42 -7.48 -26.63
C ILE A 53 73.83 -8.78 -27.31
N ALA A 54 75.10 -9.13 -27.17
CA ALA A 54 75.70 -10.26 -27.87
C ALA A 54 76.75 -10.97 -27.03
N GLY A 55 77.00 -12.23 -27.38
CA GLY A 55 78.12 -13.02 -26.86
C GLY A 55 77.76 -13.92 -25.67
N PRO A 56 78.68 -14.83 -25.30
CA PRO A 56 78.43 -15.80 -24.25
C PRO A 56 78.28 -15.09 -22.89
N GLY A 57 77.10 -15.23 -22.28
CA GLY A 57 76.72 -14.60 -21.01
C GLY A 57 75.63 -13.52 -21.14
N ALA A 58 75.22 -13.17 -22.36
CA ALA A 58 74.06 -12.30 -22.60
C ALA A 58 72.72 -13.07 -22.60
N GLU A 59 72.78 -14.42 -22.61
CA GLU A 59 71.59 -15.27 -22.62
C GLU A 59 70.75 -15.05 -21.36
N GLY A 60 69.45 -14.76 -21.52
CA GLY A 60 68.56 -14.57 -20.37
C GLY A 60 68.56 -13.16 -19.76
N LEU A 61 69.24 -12.19 -20.38
CA LEU A 61 69.41 -10.85 -19.80
C LEU A 61 68.13 -9.99 -19.96
N THR A 62 67.67 -9.39 -18.86
CA THR A 62 66.60 -8.39 -18.85
C THR A 62 67.18 -6.98 -18.84
N ILE A 63 66.65 -6.08 -19.66
CA ILE A 63 67.02 -4.67 -19.73
C ILE A 63 65.76 -3.85 -19.52
N GLU A 64 65.76 -3.01 -18.49
CA GLU A 64 64.56 -2.28 -18.06
C GLU A 64 64.88 -0.88 -17.53
N SER A 65 63.86 -0.02 -17.45
CA SER A 65 63.96 1.23 -16.70
C SER A 65 64.07 0.95 -15.20
N ALA A 66 64.91 1.70 -14.48
CA ALA A 66 64.93 1.67 -13.02
C ALA A 66 63.67 2.33 -12.39
N GLY A 67 62.91 3.08 -13.19
CA GLY A 67 61.66 3.74 -12.82
C GLY A 67 60.50 3.24 -13.67
N SER A 68 59.75 4.16 -14.28
CA SER A 68 58.75 3.85 -15.31
C SER A 68 59.32 4.00 -16.72
N ARG A 69 58.59 3.54 -17.73
CA ARG A 69 58.94 3.78 -19.15
C ARG A 69 59.06 5.26 -19.52
N SER A 70 58.36 6.14 -18.79
CA SER A 70 58.41 7.59 -18.99
C SER A 70 59.60 8.28 -18.31
N ASP A 71 60.32 7.58 -17.41
CA ASP A 71 61.45 8.14 -16.67
C ASP A 71 62.80 7.92 -17.38
N THR A 72 62.83 7.11 -18.44
CA THR A 72 64.07 6.65 -19.10
C THR A 72 63.91 6.67 -20.61
N THR A 73 64.40 7.75 -21.25
CA THR A 73 64.47 7.85 -22.71
C THR A 73 65.86 7.51 -23.25
N ILE A 74 65.94 6.58 -24.20
CA ILE A 74 67.17 6.18 -24.88
C ILE A 74 67.08 6.65 -26.33
N SER A 75 67.81 7.73 -26.64
CA SER A 75 67.82 8.30 -27.99
C SER A 75 69.12 7.95 -28.71
N TYR A 76 69.01 7.37 -29.90
CA TYR A 76 70.14 7.15 -30.80
C TYR A 76 69.88 7.78 -32.15
N SER A 77 70.84 8.60 -32.61
CA SER A 77 70.77 9.21 -33.93
C SER A 77 71.96 8.86 -34.80
N ALA A 78 71.71 8.16 -35.90
CA ALA A 78 72.72 7.75 -36.86
C ALA A 78 72.19 7.80 -38.29
N ASP A 79 73.03 8.26 -39.22
CA ASP A 79 72.74 8.29 -40.66
C ASP A 79 73.10 6.95 -41.35
N ASP A 80 73.05 5.84 -40.59
CA ASP A 80 73.32 4.48 -41.05
C ASP A 80 72.27 3.51 -40.50
N GLY A 81 72.20 2.30 -41.08
CA GLY A 81 71.19 1.29 -40.74
C GLY A 81 71.43 0.59 -39.40
N THR A 82 72.22 1.18 -38.50
CA THR A 82 72.43 0.60 -37.17
C THR A 82 71.20 0.85 -36.28
N PRO A 83 70.73 -0.16 -35.53
CA PRO A 83 69.55 -0.02 -34.68
C PRO A 83 69.90 0.69 -33.35
N THR A 84 68.90 1.20 -32.63
CA THR A 84 69.13 1.66 -31.24
C THR A 84 69.51 0.49 -30.34
N PHE A 85 68.76 -0.61 -30.43
CA PHE A 85 69.06 -1.89 -29.80
C PHE A 85 69.26 -3.01 -30.84
N ALA A 86 70.34 -3.77 -30.71
CA ALA A 86 70.55 -5.01 -31.43
C ALA A 86 70.65 -6.19 -30.45
N ILE A 87 69.70 -7.12 -30.54
CA ILE A 87 69.59 -8.30 -29.70
C ILE A 87 70.06 -9.51 -30.52
N ASP A 88 71.30 -9.93 -30.32
CA ASP A 88 71.94 -11.06 -30.99
C ASP A 88 72.17 -12.26 -30.02
N ALA A 89 71.50 -12.28 -28.87
CA ALA A 89 71.60 -13.34 -27.86
C ALA A 89 70.21 -13.84 -27.43
N ASP A 90 70.08 -15.14 -27.21
CA ASP A 90 68.81 -15.78 -26.90
C ASP A 90 68.30 -15.42 -25.50
N GLY A 91 66.98 -15.43 -25.28
CA GLY A 91 66.40 -15.27 -23.94
C GLY A 91 66.42 -13.84 -23.40
N VAL A 92 66.69 -12.84 -24.24
CA VAL A 92 66.80 -11.44 -23.81
C VAL A 92 65.42 -10.80 -23.68
N THR A 93 65.20 -10.02 -22.62
CA THR A 93 63.99 -9.20 -22.44
C THR A 93 64.36 -7.73 -22.45
N VAL A 94 63.66 -6.91 -23.25
CA VAL A 94 63.77 -5.44 -23.24
C VAL A 94 62.41 -4.86 -22.91
N ARG A 95 62.27 -4.20 -21.75
CA ARG A 95 60.96 -3.74 -21.29
C ARG A 95 60.94 -2.40 -20.57
N ASP A 96 59.78 -1.75 -20.58
CA ASP A 96 59.51 -0.52 -19.83
C ASP A 96 60.49 0.63 -20.15
N LEU A 97 60.85 0.83 -21.42
CA LEU A 97 61.74 1.92 -21.87
C LEU A 97 61.05 2.84 -22.88
N THR A 98 61.49 4.09 -22.98
CA THR A 98 61.25 4.93 -24.17
C THR A 98 62.48 4.86 -25.08
N ILE A 99 62.31 4.41 -26.33
CA ILE A 99 63.38 4.20 -27.31
C ILE A 99 63.13 5.12 -28.50
N GLU A 100 64.03 6.08 -28.74
CA GLU A 100 63.94 7.01 -29.85
C GLU A 100 65.02 6.72 -30.90
N ARG A 101 64.60 6.62 -32.16
CA ARG A 101 65.51 6.47 -33.32
C ARG A 101 65.49 7.73 -34.19
N GLY A 102 66.66 8.26 -34.56
CA GLY A 102 66.80 9.50 -35.37
C GLY A 102 68.00 9.53 -36.34
N GLY A 103 68.13 10.49 -37.25
CA GLY A 103 69.19 10.55 -38.30
C GLY A 103 68.83 9.86 -39.63
N GLU A 104 69.23 10.44 -40.76
CA GLU A 104 68.81 10.05 -42.12
C GLU A 104 69.63 8.85 -42.61
N SER A 105 69.05 7.65 -42.65
CA SER A 105 69.74 6.42 -43.03
C SER A 105 69.37 5.99 -44.45
N THR A 106 70.35 5.88 -45.33
CA THR A 106 70.14 5.31 -46.68
C THR A 106 69.94 3.79 -46.70
N THR A 107 69.73 3.18 -45.55
CA THR A 107 69.60 1.74 -45.30
C THR A 107 68.56 1.53 -44.20
N VAL A 108 67.97 0.35 -44.07
CA VAL A 108 66.97 0.07 -43.03
C VAL A 108 67.55 0.37 -41.64
N ALA A 109 67.07 1.40 -40.93
CA ALA A 109 67.41 1.64 -39.53
C ALA A 109 66.29 1.17 -38.61
N GLN A 110 66.60 0.84 -37.35
CA GLN A 110 65.59 0.29 -36.44
C GLN A 110 65.63 0.86 -35.04
N GLY A 111 64.48 0.90 -34.36
CA GLY A 111 64.44 1.07 -32.90
C GLY A 111 65.07 -0.15 -32.23
N VAL A 112 64.49 -1.33 -32.47
CA VAL A 112 64.95 -2.62 -31.93
C VAL A 112 65.12 -3.62 -33.06
N ARG A 113 66.26 -4.30 -33.12
CA ARG A 113 66.52 -5.45 -33.98
C ARG A 113 66.67 -6.70 -33.13
N VAL A 114 65.92 -7.74 -33.47
CA VAL A 114 65.94 -9.07 -32.85
C VAL A 114 66.46 -10.08 -33.87
N ALA A 115 67.60 -10.69 -33.57
CA ALA A 115 68.23 -11.72 -34.38
C ALA A 115 68.62 -12.95 -33.52
N ALA A 116 67.78 -13.25 -32.53
CA ALA A 116 67.98 -14.33 -31.56
C ALA A 116 66.64 -14.88 -31.06
N SER A 117 66.66 -16.10 -30.52
CA SER A 117 65.45 -16.82 -30.08
C SER A 117 65.04 -16.48 -28.66
N SER A 118 63.79 -16.75 -28.30
CA SER A 118 63.24 -16.54 -26.94
C SER A 118 63.38 -15.09 -26.46
N VAL A 119 63.21 -14.12 -27.35
CA VAL A 119 63.37 -12.69 -27.05
C VAL A 119 62.01 -12.05 -26.78
N GLU A 120 61.92 -11.23 -25.74
CA GLU A 120 60.72 -10.45 -25.42
C GLU A 120 61.02 -8.95 -25.52
N VAL A 121 60.21 -8.22 -26.27
CA VAL A 121 60.20 -6.76 -26.33
C VAL A 121 58.84 -6.32 -25.81
N SER A 122 58.76 -5.78 -24.58
CA SER A 122 57.47 -5.51 -23.95
C SER A 122 57.31 -4.19 -23.19
N GLY A 123 56.12 -3.60 -23.19
CA GLY A 123 55.84 -2.40 -22.38
C GLY A 123 56.60 -1.13 -22.78
N ASN A 124 57.24 -1.09 -23.96
CA ASN A 124 58.10 0.02 -24.40
C ASN A 124 57.30 1.10 -25.14
N VAL A 125 57.86 2.31 -25.22
CA VAL A 125 57.47 3.34 -26.20
C VAL A 125 58.59 3.45 -27.23
N ILE A 126 58.34 3.11 -28.49
CA ILE A 126 59.34 3.10 -29.56
C ILE A 126 58.91 4.13 -30.60
N THR A 127 59.73 5.16 -30.80
CA THR A 127 59.35 6.30 -31.65
C THR A 127 60.46 6.67 -32.62
N SER A 128 60.09 6.92 -33.88
CA SER A 128 60.97 7.57 -34.84
C SER A 128 60.90 9.09 -34.68
N THR A 129 62.07 9.73 -34.70
CA THR A 129 62.20 11.19 -34.72
C THR A 129 62.51 11.73 -36.12
N ASN A 130 62.56 10.84 -37.14
CA ASN A 130 62.76 11.19 -38.54
C ASN A 130 61.50 10.99 -39.35
N ASP A 131 61.09 12.03 -40.07
CA ASP A 131 59.84 12.06 -40.85
C ASP A 131 60.10 11.88 -42.36
N THR A 132 61.30 11.42 -42.77
CA THR A 132 61.70 11.49 -44.20
C THR A 132 62.32 10.24 -44.81
N ASP A 133 62.64 9.20 -44.05
CA ASP A 133 63.28 8.00 -44.59
C ASP A 133 62.30 6.84 -44.72
N GLN A 134 62.27 6.18 -45.88
CA GLN A 134 61.22 5.21 -46.24
C GLN A 134 61.51 3.77 -45.76
N THR A 135 62.62 3.52 -45.05
CA THR A 135 63.07 2.15 -44.76
C THR A 135 63.23 1.83 -43.28
N ASP A 136 62.83 2.71 -42.37
CA ASP A 136 63.03 2.48 -40.93
C ASP A 136 61.94 1.60 -40.31
N ASN A 137 62.31 0.76 -39.33
CA ASN A 137 61.39 -0.12 -38.61
C ASN A 137 61.39 0.17 -37.10
N GLY A 138 60.24 0.10 -36.43
CA GLY A 138 60.18 0.19 -34.97
C GLY A 138 60.89 -0.99 -34.33
N VAL A 139 60.34 -2.18 -34.54
CA VAL A 139 60.93 -3.48 -34.17
C VAL A 139 61.11 -4.32 -35.43
N ILE A 140 62.28 -4.95 -35.63
CA ILE A 140 62.46 -5.98 -36.66
C ILE A 140 62.89 -7.31 -36.04
N VAL A 141 62.27 -8.40 -36.46
CA VAL A 141 62.69 -9.78 -36.17
C VAL A 141 63.27 -10.38 -37.45
N THR A 142 64.54 -10.79 -37.44
CA THR A 142 65.24 -11.20 -38.66
C THR A 142 66.32 -12.26 -38.42
N ASP A 143 66.63 -13.04 -39.45
CA ASP A 143 67.70 -14.05 -39.45
C ASP A 143 69.10 -13.47 -39.76
N GLU A 144 69.28 -12.16 -39.61
CA GLU A 144 70.53 -11.44 -39.83
C GLU A 144 70.94 -10.65 -38.58
N ASN A 145 72.09 -10.98 -38.01
CA ASN A 145 72.60 -10.33 -36.80
C ASN A 145 73.05 -8.88 -37.05
N SER A 146 73.41 -8.17 -35.99
CA SER A 146 73.87 -6.77 -36.05
C SER A 146 75.09 -6.51 -36.96
N SER A 147 75.84 -7.55 -37.34
CA SER A 147 77.00 -7.45 -38.23
C SER A 147 76.68 -7.66 -39.72
N GLY A 148 75.42 -7.98 -40.04
CA GLY A 148 74.98 -8.34 -41.38
C GLY A 148 75.33 -9.79 -41.77
N GLU A 149 75.56 -10.66 -40.78
CA GLU A 149 75.81 -12.08 -41.01
C GLU A 149 74.55 -12.88 -40.64
N SER A 150 74.27 -13.96 -41.39
CA SER A 150 73.22 -14.91 -41.05
C SER A 150 73.42 -15.45 -39.64
N VAL A 151 72.34 -15.55 -38.87
CA VAL A 151 72.35 -16.20 -37.56
C VAL A 151 72.70 -17.69 -37.69
N GLY A 152 73.17 -18.30 -36.61
CA GLY A 152 73.63 -19.70 -36.65
C GLY A 152 72.52 -20.76 -36.61
N SER A 153 71.27 -20.35 -36.41
CA SER A 153 70.08 -21.16 -36.21
C SER A 153 68.82 -20.34 -36.47
N ASP A 154 67.65 -20.99 -36.54
CA ASP A 154 66.35 -20.31 -36.60
C ASP A 154 66.16 -19.29 -35.47
N VAL A 155 65.41 -18.21 -35.75
CA VAL A 155 64.96 -17.21 -34.79
C VAL A 155 63.54 -17.56 -34.40
N ALA A 156 63.34 -18.08 -33.18
CA ALA A 156 62.05 -18.58 -32.73
C ALA A 156 61.67 -18.14 -31.32
N GLY A 157 60.37 -18.11 -31.01
CA GLY A 157 59.85 -17.76 -29.68
C GLY A 157 60.05 -16.29 -29.35
N VAL A 158 59.83 -15.41 -30.33
CA VAL A 158 59.97 -13.96 -30.14
C VAL A 158 58.60 -13.37 -29.80
N THR A 159 58.53 -12.52 -28.78
CA THR A 159 57.30 -11.87 -28.35
C THR A 159 57.46 -10.36 -28.36
N VAL A 160 56.58 -9.66 -29.07
CA VAL A 160 56.44 -8.20 -29.07
C VAL A 160 55.09 -7.88 -28.41
N LEU A 161 55.12 -7.44 -27.14
CA LEU A 161 53.94 -7.37 -26.27
C LEU A 161 53.72 -5.99 -25.64
N ASP A 162 52.51 -5.42 -25.69
CA ASP A 162 52.15 -4.20 -24.95
C ASP A 162 53.05 -2.98 -25.24
N ASN A 163 53.57 -2.86 -26.47
CA ASN A 163 54.40 -1.72 -26.88
C ASN A 163 53.58 -0.63 -27.56
N GLU A 164 54.04 0.61 -27.41
CA GLU A 164 53.54 1.79 -28.13
C GLU A 164 54.54 2.15 -29.24
N ILE A 165 54.21 1.92 -30.51
CA ILE A 165 55.16 2.05 -31.64
C ILE A 165 54.63 3.05 -32.67
N ASN A 166 55.38 4.12 -32.91
CA ASN A 166 54.93 5.19 -33.81
C ASN A 166 56.02 5.89 -34.64
N GLY A 167 55.58 6.44 -35.77
CA GLY A 167 56.39 7.29 -36.66
C GLY A 167 57.33 6.52 -37.58
N PHE A 168 57.24 5.19 -37.66
CA PHE A 168 58.10 4.37 -38.52
C PHE A 168 57.43 4.04 -39.85
N PRO A 169 58.19 3.87 -40.95
CA PRO A 169 57.69 3.22 -42.15
C PRO A 169 57.07 1.83 -41.89
N VAL A 170 57.65 1.02 -41.01
CA VAL A 170 57.02 -0.21 -40.49
C VAL A 170 57.10 -0.22 -38.96
N GLY A 171 55.97 -0.38 -38.26
CA GLY A 171 55.93 -0.48 -36.80
C GLY A 171 56.67 -1.72 -36.31
N VAL A 172 56.17 -2.91 -36.65
CA VAL A 172 56.81 -4.20 -36.38
C VAL A 172 57.05 -4.95 -37.69
N ALA A 173 58.27 -5.41 -37.92
CA ALA A 173 58.65 -6.13 -39.13
C ALA A 173 59.16 -7.54 -38.79
N ALA A 174 58.82 -8.52 -39.63
CA ALA A 174 59.50 -9.82 -39.67
C ALA A 174 60.13 -10.02 -41.05
N ALA A 175 61.39 -10.43 -41.09
CA ALA A 175 62.14 -10.56 -42.35
C ALA A 175 63.08 -11.77 -42.36
N THR A 176 62.90 -12.67 -43.34
CA THR A 176 63.92 -13.68 -43.67
C THR A 176 64.77 -13.20 -44.85
N GLN A 177 66.08 -13.15 -44.64
CA GLN A 177 67.05 -12.60 -45.59
C GLN A 177 68.01 -13.67 -46.14
N THR A 178 68.13 -14.82 -45.48
CA THR A 178 69.09 -15.87 -45.85
C THR A 178 68.43 -17.23 -46.03
N GLY A 179 69.01 -18.06 -46.90
CA GLY A 179 68.41 -19.35 -47.29
C GLY A 179 68.58 -20.50 -46.28
N GLU A 180 69.15 -20.26 -45.09
CA GLU A 180 69.52 -21.32 -44.14
C GLU A 180 68.67 -21.33 -42.86
N ASN A 181 68.10 -20.19 -42.43
CA ASN A 181 67.39 -20.07 -41.16
C ASN A 181 66.05 -19.35 -41.35
N THR A 182 65.07 -19.71 -40.52
CA THR A 182 63.70 -19.22 -40.55
C THR A 182 63.41 -18.28 -39.37
N VAL A 183 62.35 -17.49 -39.50
CA VAL A 183 61.67 -16.81 -38.38
C VAL A 183 60.36 -17.55 -38.12
N SER A 184 60.13 -18.03 -36.89
CA SER A 184 58.96 -18.85 -36.51
C SER A 184 58.52 -18.56 -35.08
N ASP A 185 57.32 -18.99 -34.65
CA ASP A 185 56.85 -18.79 -33.26
C ASP A 185 57.01 -17.32 -32.80
N LEU A 186 56.48 -16.40 -33.62
CA LEU A 186 56.52 -14.95 -33.39
C LEU A 186 55.14 -14.49 -32.94
N THR A 187 55.04 -13.92 -31.74
CA THR A 187 53.81 -13.33 -31.22
C THR A 187 53.93 -11.81 -31.20
N ILE A 188 53.00 -11.12 -31.85
CA ILE A 188 52.85 -9.67 -31.83
C ILE A 188 51.48 -9.39 -31.21
N SER A 189 51.44 -8.97 -29.94
CA SER A 189 50.17 -8.84 -29.22
C SER A 189 50.07 -7.65 -28.27
N GLY A 190 48.87 -7.10 -28.07
CA GLY A 190 48.64 -5.99 -27.12
C GLY A 190 49.29 -4.67 -27.53
N ASN A 191 49.82 -4.52 -28.75
CA ASN A 191 50.59 -3.34 -29.13
C ASN A 191 49.70 -2.22 -29.68
N ASP A 192 50.04 -0.98 -29.34
CA ASP A 192 49.48 0.23 -29.94
C ASP A 192 50.40 0.70 -31.08
N LEU A 193 50.03 0.37 -32.31
CA LEU A 193 50.76 0.69 -33.54
C LEU A 193 50.07 1.87 -34.22
N TYR A 194 50.63 3.07 -34.11
CA TYR A 194 49.98 4.26 -34.66
C TYR A 194 50.89 5.17 -35.46
N SER A 195 50.31 5.88 -36.46
CA SER A 195 51.05 6.80 -37.33
C SER A 195 52.30 6.18 -37.99
N ASN A 196 52.24 4.89 -38.33
CA ASN A 196 53.29 4.21 -39.11
C ASN A 196 52.91 4.13 -40.59
N GLY A 197 53.87 3.85 -41.47
CA GLY A 197 53.56 3.51 -42.88
C GLY A 197 52.81 2.19 -42.99
N VAL A 198 53.31 1.17 -42.28
CA VAL A 198 52.73 -0.15 -42.11
C VAL A 198 52.74 -0.47 -40.62
N GLY A 199 51.65 -0.96 -40.04
CA GLY A 199 51.63 -1.42 -38.65
C GLY A 199 52.52 -2.64 -38.46
N VAL A 200 52.17 -3.76 -39.11
CA VAL A 200 52.98 -5.00 -39.14
C VAL A 200 53.36 -5.38 -40.57
N GLY A 201 54.66 -5.59 -40.84
CA GLY A 201 55.18 -5.96 -42.16
C GLY A 201 55.88 -7.34 -42.17
N LEU A 202 55.51 -8.23 -43.08
CA LEU A 202 56.13 -9.55 -43.26
C LEU A 202 56.82 -9.64 -44.62
N SER A 203 58.13 -9.87 -44.65
CA SER A 203 58.92 -9.89 -45.89
C SER A 203 59.84 -11.11 -46.01
N GLN A 204 59.95 -11.68 -47.21
CA GLN A 204 60.86 -12.79 -47.52
C GLN A 204 61.75 -12.39 -48.70
N VAL A 205 63.07 -12.28 -48.49
CA VAL A 205 64.02 -11.98 -49.56
C VAL A 205 64.15 -13.19 -50.49
N ALA A 206 64.32 -12.96 -51.78
CA ALA A 206 64.40 -14.03 -52.77
C ALA A 206 65.53 -15.03 -52.47
N GLY A 207 65.17 -16.32 -52.37
CA GLY A 207 66.06 -17.40 -51.97
C GLY A 207 66.37 -17.50 -50.47
N ALA A 208 65.69 -16.71 -49.63
CA ALA A 208 65.66 -16.90 -48.18
C ALA A 208 64.78 -18.10 -47.79
N ALA A 209 64.95 -18.60 -46.57
CA ALA A 209 64.06 -19.63 -46.06
C ALA A 209 62.66 -19.03 -45.78
N ASP A 210 61.63 -19.85 -45.94
CA ASP A 210 60.24 -19.47 -45.64
C ASP A 210 60.11 -19.07 -44.17
N PHE A 211 59.10 -18.26 -43.83
CA PHE A 211 58.65 -18.17 -42.45
C PHE A 211 58.29 -19.58 -41.96
N GLY A 212 58.65 -19.90 -40.72
CA GLY A 212 58.22 -21.15 -40.11
C GLY A 212 56.77 -21.08 -39.64
N ASP A 213 56.30 -22.13 -38.97
CA ASP A 213 54.94 -22.16 -38.43
C ASP A 213 54.78 -21.11 -37.30
N GLN A 214 53.56 -20.57 -37.16
CA GLN A 214 53.10 -19.79 -36.01
C GLN A 214 53.65 -18.34 -35.90
N ILE A 215 53.17 -17.45 -36.77
CA ILE A 215 53.26 -16.00 -36.59
C ILE A 215 51.88 -15.50 -36.17
N ASP A 216 51.72 -15.13 -34.90
CA ASP A 216 50.45 -14.73 -34.30
C ASP A 216 50.43 -13.21 -34.10
N ILE A 217 49.54 -12.51 -34.82
CA ILE A 217 49.28 -11.07 -34.67
C ILE A 217 47.91 -10.94 -33.99
N ASP A 218 47.91 -10.71 -32.67
CA ASP A 218 46.69 -10.82 -31.85
C ASP A 218 46.45 -9.63 -30.92
N SER A 219 45.23 -9.10 -30.82
CA SER A 219 44.91 -8.08 -29.80
C SER A 219 45.73 -6.78 -29.90
N ASN A 220 46.06 -6.32 -31.12
CA ASN A 220 46.78 -5.05 -31.34
C ASN A 220 45.84 -3.93 -31.81
N THR A 221 46.17 -2.69 -31.47
CA THR A 221 45.50 -1.48 -31.95
C THR A 221 46.30 -0.88 -33.11
N PHE A 222 45.67 -0.68 -34.27
CA PHE A 222 46.24 -0.07 -35.46
C PHE A 222 45.59 1.29 -35.74
N ASP A 223 46.17 2.39 -35.26
CA ASP A 223 45.58 3.74 -35.39
C ASP A 223 46.33 4.65 -36.38
N GLY A 224 45.67 5.00 -37.50
CA GLY A 224 46.19 6.01 -38.44
C GLY A 224 47.51 5.61 -39.14
N ASN A 225 47.70 4.32 -39.39
CA ASN A 225 48.81 3.80 -40.20
C ASN A 225 48.52 3.95 -41.71
N GLY A 226 49.52 3.77 -42.58
CA GLY A 226 49.27 3.69 -44.02
C GLY A 226 48.59 2.38 -44.44
N VAL A 227 49.00 1.26 -43.82
CA VAL A 227 48.38 -0.08 -43.89
C VAL A 227 48.48 -0.72 -42.50
N GLY A 228 47.47 -1.46 -42.06
CA GLY A 228 47.51 -2.20 -40.80
C GLY A 228 48.53 -3.34 -40.82
N VAL A 229 48.27 -4.40 -41.61
CA VAL A 229 49.19 -5.52 -41.83
C VAL A 229 49.55 -5.68 -43.32
N TYR A 230 50.83 -5.80 -43.66
CA TYR A 230 51.31 -5.93 -45.03
C TYR A 230 52.22 -7.15 -45.20
N VAL A 231 51.89 -8.02 -46.15
CA VAL A 231 52.75 -9.15 -46.58
C VAL A 231 53.36 -8.81 -47.94
N PHE A 232 54.68 -8.62 -47.97
CA PHE A 232 55.43 -8.20 -49.16
C PHE A 232 55.62 -9.36 -50.16
N GLY A 233 55.43 -9.09 -51.46
CA GLY A 233 55.55 -10.07 -52.56
C GLY A 233 56.58 -9.69 -53.64
N GLU A 234 56.74 -10.54 -54.68
CA GLU A 234 57.78 -10.37 -55.71
C GLU A 234 57.69 -9.02 -56.47
N ASP A 235 56.48 -8.50 -56.69
CA ASP A 235 56.20 -7.29 -57.48
C ASP A 235 56.46 -5.96 -56.73
N ASP A 236 56.69 -6.00 -55.41
CA ASP A 236 56.98 -4.80 -54.61
C ASP A 236 58.42 -4.27 -54.82
N SER A 237 59.22 -4.93 -55.67
CA SER A 237 60.68 -4.75 -55.76
C SER A 237 61.21 -3.83 -56.89
N GLU A 238 60.34 -3.20 -57.70
CA GLU A 238 60.77 -2.65 -59.00
C GLU A 238 61.83 -1.52 -58.97
N ASP A 239 62.09 -0.83 -57.84
CA ASP A 239 63.04 0.31 -57.80
C ASP A 239 64.24 0.18 -56.82
N ASP A 240 64.24 -0.76 -55.85
CA ASP A 240 65.19 -0.73 -54.72
C ASP A 240 66.30 -1.82 -54.74
N GLY A 241 66.27 -2.75 -55.69
CA GLY A 241 67.34 -3.74 -55.87
C GLY A 241 67.36 -4.89 -54.86
N LEU A 242 66.34 -5.00 -54.01
CA LEU A 242 65.99 -6.19 -53.24
C LEU A 242 64.91 -6.94 -54.01
N THR A 243 65.16 -8.17 -54.44
CA THR A 243 64.12 -9.05 -54.99
C THR A 243 63.49 -9.81 -53.81
N PHE A 244 62.20 -9.67 -53.60
CA PHE A 244 61.43 -10.50 -52.66
C PHE A 244 60.96 -11.79 -53.37
N ASP A 245 60.85 -12.91 -52.65
CA ASP A 245 60.08 -14.09 -53.08
C ASP A 245 58.67 -13.97 -52.49
N ASP A 246 57.68 -14.66 -53.07
CA ASP A 246 56.33 -14.79 -52.50
C ASP A 246 56.39 -15.34 -51.06
N ALA A 247 56.15 -14.48 -50.07
CA ALA A 247 56.15 -14.87 -48.67
C ALA A 247 55.01 -15.87 -48.40
N ARG A 248 55.36 -17.07 -47.93
CA ARG A 248 54.34 -18.05 -47.52
C ARG A 248 53.62 -17.62 -46.26
N THR A 249 52.29 -17.58 -46.32
CA THR A 249 51.41 -17.17 -45.21
C THR A 249 50.72 -18.33 -44.48
N ASP A 250 51.10 -19.59 -44.75
CA ASP A 250 50.45 -20.79 -44.19
C ASP A 250 50.65 -20.99 -42.68
N GLY A 251 51.48 -20.14 -42.06
CA GLY A 251 51.69 -20.07 -40.61
C GLY A 251 51.30 -18.75 -39.94
N VAL A 252 50.65 -17.82 -40.64
CA VAL A 252 50.30 -16.48 -40.10
C VAL A 252 48.85 -16.42 -39.63
N SER A 253 48.61 -16.01 -38.39
CA SER A 253 47.29 -15.74 -37.79
C SER A 253 47.14 -14.26 -37.46
N ILE A 254 45.99 -13.67 -37.79
CA ILE A 254 45.65 -12.27 -37.48
C ILE A 254 44.28 -12.26 -36.80
N THR A 255 44.25 -12.10 -35.48
CA THR A 255 43.04 -12.26 -34.65
C THR A 255 42.87 -11.13 -33.64
N ASN A 256 41.64 -10.80 -33.26
CA ASN A 256 41.32 -9.83 -32.20
C ASN A 256 41.96 -8.43 -32.33
N ASN A 257 42.32 -7.97 -33.53
CA ASN A 257 42.99 -6.68 -33.69
C ASN A 257 41.98 -5.56 -33.96
N ASP A 258 42.21 -4.37 -33.40
CA ASP A 258 41.42 -3.16 -33.61
C ASP A 258 42.10 -2.28 -34.68
N PHE A 259 41.35 -1.82 -35.69
CA PHE A 259 41.86 -0.97 -36.77
C PHE A 259 41.16 0.40 -36.75
N LEU A 260 41.76 1.36 -36.07
CA LEU A 260 41.21 2.69 -35.81
C LEU A 260 41.65 3.74 -36.82
N ASN A 261 40.73 4.68 -37.15
CA ASN A 261 40.86 5.71 -38.19
C ASN A 261 41.17 5.14 -39.59
N PRO A 262 40.86 5.83 -40.71
CA PRO A 262 41.20 5.27 -42.01
C PRO A 262 42.72 5.15 -42.10
N ASN A 263 43.20 3.91 -42.10
CA ASN A 263 44.57 3.57 -42.39
C ASN A 263 44.83 3.87 -43.88
N SER A 264 45.05 5.14 -44.28
CA SER A 264 45.30 5.48 -45.70
C SER A 264 45.97 6.84 -45.96
N ASP A 265 47.24 6.79 -46.36
CA ASP A 265 47.85 7.79 -47.26
C ASP A 265 48.55 7.14 -48.49
N LEU A 266 48.58 5.79 -48.56
CA LEU A 266 49.18 5.01 -49.65
C LEU A 266 48.19 4.56 -50.75
N ALA A 267 46.91 4.90 -50.61
CA ALA A 267 45.88 4.49 -51.56
C ALA A 267 46.05 5.20 -52.92
N VAL A 268 46.61 4.49 -53.91
CA VAL A 268 46.74 4.99 -55.29
C VAL A 268 45.35 5.29 -55.90
N ASP A 269 44.27 4.70 -55.36
CA ASP A 269 42.89 4.84 -55.81
C ASP A 269 41.88 5.37 -54.77
N GLY A 270 42.34 5.80 -53.57
CA GLY A 270 41.49 6.44 -52.56
C GLY A 270 40.66 5.52 -51.64
N ASN A 271 40.98 4.22 -51.57
CA ASN A 271 40.42 3.27 -50.61
C ASN A 271 41.44 2.96 -49.50
N ALA A 272 41.02 2.94 -48.24
CA ALA A 272 41.85 2.50 -47.12
C ALA A 272 41.95 0.97 -47.10
N TYR A 273 43.16 0.43 -46.85
CA TYR A 273 43.42 -1.01 -46.81
C TYR A 273 43.92 -1.41 -45.42
N HIS A 274 43.26 -2.40 -44.81
CA HIS A 274 43.59 -2.85 -43.45
C HIS A 274 44.62 -3.98 -43.49
N VAL A 275 44.47 -4.90 -44.45
CA VAL A 275 45.43 -5.97 -44.73
C VAL A 275 45.71 -6.05 -46.24
N VAL A 276 46.99 -6.10 -46.61
CA VAL A 276 47.42 -6.29 -48.00
C VAL A 276 48.32 -7.53 -48.08
N ASN A 277 47.98 -8.46 -48.97
CA ASN A 277 48.83 -9.61 -49.29
C ASN A 277 49.16 -9.60 -50.78
N ASN A 278 50.42 -9.25 -51.10
CA ASN A 278 50.90 -9.18 -52.48
C ASN A 278 51.73 -10.40 -52.92
N GLY A 279 51.79 -11.46 -52.11
CA GLY A 279 52.73 -12.57 -52.29
C GLY A 279 52.15 -13.83 -52.96
N ASN A 280 51.21 -13.74 -53.91
CA ASN A 280 50.61 -14.95 -54.49
C ASN A 280 50.27 -14.86 -56.00
N GLU A 281 51.26 -14.56 -56.85
CA GLU A 281 51.11 -14.66 -58.32
C GLU A 281 51.43 -16.10 -58.84
N MET A 282 50.94 -17.15 -58.16
CA MET A 282 51.15 -18.54 -58.61
C MET A 282 50.05 -18.99 -59.60
N SER A 283 50.27 -18.71 -60.88
CA SER A 283 49.70 -19.37 -62.07
C SER A 283 48.41 -20.21 -61.88
N ASP A 284 47.22 -19.65 -62.18
CA ASP A 284 45.89 -20.26 -62.52
C ASP A 284 45.40 -21.62 -61.91
N ASP A 285 46.18 -22.37 -61.13
CA ASP A 285 45.96 -23.78 -60.79
C ASP A 285 46.45 -24.15 -59.36
N ALA A 286 46.85 -23.19 -58.52
CA ALA A 286 47.21 -23.43 -57.13
C ALA A 286 46.50 -22.43 -56.20
N GLU A 287 45.39 -22.85 -55.58
CA GLU A 287 44.85 -22.21 -54.39
C GLU A 287 45.88 -22.35 -53.26
N GLY A 288 46.75 -21.36 -53.10
CA GLY A 288 47.53 -21.19 -51.87
C GLY A 288 46.57 -20.89 -50.71
N PRO A 289 46.80 -21.43 -49.49
CA PRO A 289 45.92 -21.19 -48.36
C PRO A 289 45.91 -19.71 -48.00
N VAL A 290 44.72 -19.13 -48.00
CA VAL A 290 44.39 -17.88 -47.30
C VAL A 290 44.80 -18.04 -45.83
N PRO A 291 45.27 -17.00 -45.12
CA PRO A 291 45.40 -17.05 -43.67
C PRO A 291 44.14 -17.68 -43.06
N SER A 292 44.30 -18.65 -42.18
CA SER A 292 43.21 -19.55 -41.78
C SER A 292 42.06 -18.86 -41.03
N THR A 293 42.27 -17.62 -40.58
CA THR A 293 41.36 -16.85 -39.73
C THR A 293 41.64 -15.35 -39.88
N PHE A 294 40.61 -14.57 -40.23
CA PHE A 294 40.56 -13.11 -40.06
C PHE A 294 39.38 -12.83 -39.14
N VAL A 295 39.66 -12.37 -37.92
CA VAL A 295 38.63 -12.07 -36.92
C VAL A 295 39.15 -10.85 -36.17
N ASP A 296 38.45 -9.71 -36.18
CA ASP A 296 38.74 -8.63 -35.24
C ASP A 296 38.28 -9.03 -33.81
N GLU A 297 38.40 -8.13 -32.84
CA GLU A 297 37.97 -8.38 -31.45
C GLU A 297 36.44 -8.60 -31.31
N ASN A 298 35.66 -8.29 -32.35
CA ASN A 298 34.20 -8.36 -32.40
C ASN A 298 33.69 -9.48 -33.32
N GLY A 299 34.54 -10.36 -33.83
CA GLY A 299 34.11 -11.41 -34.76
C GLY A 299 33.83 -10.93 -36.19
N GLN A 300 34.07 -9.65 -36.49
CA GLN A 300 33.83 -9.03 -37.78
C GLN A 300 35.17 -8.64 -38.44
N PHE A 301 35.11 -8.10 -39.66
CA PHE A 301 36.29 -7.53 -40.31
C PHE A 301 35.78 -6.37 -41.18
N ASP A 302 35.85 -5.14 -40.68
CA ASP A 302 35.42 -3.91 -41.39
C ASP A 302 36.54 -3.31 -42.28
N GLY A 303 37.42 -4.16 -42.80
CA GLY A 303 38.55 -3.76 -43.64
C GLY A 303 38.42 -4.24 -45.08
N ALA A 304 38.95 -3.48 -46.03
CA ALA A 304 39.24 -4.04 -47.35
C ALA A 304 40.53 -4.90 -47.27
N VAL A 305 40.44 -6.18 -47.66
CA VAL A 305 41.62 -7.01 -47.95
C VAL A 305 41.91 -6.94 -49.44
N GLN A 306 43.11 -6.52 -49.82
CA GLN A 306 43.54 -6.54 -51.22
C GLN A 306 44.34 -7.81 -51.52
N TYR A 307 43.94 -8.52 -52.58
CA TYR A 307 44.66 -9.67 -53.15
C TYR A 307 44.96 -9.38 -54.62
N ASP A 308 46.24 -9.34 -55.00
CA ASP A 308 46.74 -9.41 -56.39
C ASP A 308 45.85 -8.68 -57.43
N ASP A 309 45.91 -7.34 -57.41
CA ASP A 309 45.17 -6.39 -58.27
C ASP A 309 43.62 -6.48 -58.26
N ASN A 310 43.03 -7.41 -57.50
CA ASN A 310 41.59 -7.50 -57.30
C ASN A 310 41.23 -7.04 -55.87
N VAL A 311 40.51 -5.93 -55.79
CA VAL A 311 39.80 -5.56 -54.55
C VAL A 311 38.66 -6.57 -54.38
N VAL A 312 38.92 -7.61 -53.60
CA VAL A 312 37.84 -8.41 -53.02
C VAL A 312 37.38 -7.58 -51.83
N SER A 313 36.34 -6.76 -52.03
CA SER A 313 35.47 -6.48 -50.89
C SER A 313 34.87 -7.83 -50.57
N PRO A 314 35.16 -8.48 -49.43
CA PRO A 314 34.19 -9.43 -48.93
C PRO A 314 32.90 -8.62 -48.81
N ALA A 315 31.93 -8.89 -49.68
CA ALA A 315 30.56 -8.63 -49.35
C ALA A 315 30.21 -9.69 -48.30
N ILE A 316 30.72 -9.47 -47.09
CA ILE A 316 30.26 -10.11 -45.89
C ILE A 316 29.76 -8.94 -45.07
N GLN A 317 28.55 -8.51 -45.43
CA GLN A 317 27.63 -8.20 -44.34
C GLN A 317 27.65 -9.43 -43.43
N PRO A 318 27.70 -9.31 -42.09
CA PRO A 318 27.14 -10.39 -41.30
C PRO A 318 25.73 -10.55 -41.86
N VAL A 319 25.51 -11.65 -42.56
CA VAL A 319 24.16 -12.08 -42.87
C VAL A 319 24.05 -13.29 -41.98
N PHE A 320 23.11 -13.26 -41.04
CA PHE A 320 22.70 -14.44 -40.31
C PHE A 320 22.31 -15.62 -41.25
N ASP A 321 22.11 -15.38 -42.56
CA ASP A 321 21.66 -16.37 -43.57
C ASP A 321 22.52 -17.64 -43.72
N ASN A 322 23.76 -17.71 -43.22
CA ASN A 322 24.63 -18.87 -43.51
C ASN A 322 25.31 -19.51 -42.30
N PHE A 323 25.00 -19.14 -41.06
CA PHE A 323 25.68 -19.76 -39.91
C PHE A 323 25.15 -21.16 -39.54
N VAL A 324 24.12 -21.65 -40.23
CA VAL A 324 23.61 -23.01 -40.04
C VAL A 324 23.55 -23.71 -41.39
N GLU A 325 24.45 -24.66 -41.64
CA GLU A 325 24.20 -25.70 -42.67
C GLU A 325 22.79 -26.25 -42.42
N GLU A 326 21.90 -26.23 -43.43
CA GLU A 326 20.52 -26.78 -43.37
C GLU A 326 20.50 -28.01 -42.46
N PRO A 327 19.96 -27.90 -41.23
CA PRO A 327 19.99 -29.00 -40.28
C PRO A 327 19.30 -30.22 -40.86
N ASP A 328 19.76 -31.39 -40.44
CA ASP A 328 18.89 -32.57 -40.46
C ASP A 328 17.64 -32.23 -39.62
N PRO A 329 16.42 -32.22 -40.19
CA PRO A 329 15.20 -31.92 -39.44
C PRO A 329 14.93 -32.92 -38.30
N ASP A 330 15.70 -34.01 -38.21
CA ASP A 330 15.68 -34.97 -37.10
C ASP A 330 16.64 -34.57 -35.93
N ASP A 331 17.38 -33.46 -36.02
CA ASP A 331 18.27 -32.99 -34.95
C ASP A 331 17.49 -32.38 -33.80
N THR A 332 17.68 -32.95 -32.61
CA THR A 332 16.98 -32.57 -31.37
C THR A 332 17.91 -31.83 -30.40
N GLU A 333 19.18 -31.63 -30.76
CA GLU A 333 20.12 -30.91 -29.93
C GLU A 333 19.90 -29.39 -30.08
N GLN A 334 19.84 -28.69 -28.95
CA GLN A 334 19.75 -27.24 -28.92
C GLN A 334 21.07 -26.62 -29.40
N ARG A 335 20.97 -25.65 -30.31
CA ARG A 335 22.12 -24.99 -30.93
C ARG A 335 22.22 -23.57 -30.42
N THR A 336 23.36 -23.21 -29.87
CA THR A 336 23.60 -21.86 -29.39
C THR A 336 24.34 -21.04 -30.45
N VAL A 337 23.72 -19.96 -30.89
CA VAL A 337 24.34 -18.88 -31.66
C VAL A 337 24.71 -17.79 -30.68
N ARG A 338 26.01 -17.60 -30.46
CA ARG A 338 26.52 -16.54 -29.59
C ARG A 338 26.70 -15.26 -30.38
N VAL A 339 26.11 -14.18 -29.89
CA VAL A 339 26.27 -12.83 -30.42
C VAL A 339 27.19 -12.07 -29.47
N PHE A 340 28.28 -11.54 -30.00
CA PHE A 340 29.21 -10.73 -29.22
C PHE A 340 28.67 -9.31 -29.05
N SER A 341 29.26 -8.54 -28.13
CA SER A 341 28.92 -7.12 -27.99
C SER A 341 29.19 -6.35 -29.29
N GLY A 342 28.33 -5.39 -29.61
CA GLY A 342 28.41 -4.60 -30.84
C GLY A 342 27.04 -4.16 -31.35
N VAL A 343 27.02 -3.29 -32.37
CA VAL A 343 25.77 -2.85 -33.02
C VAL A 343 25.60 -3.55 -34.37
N TYR A 344 24.51 -4.28 -34.50
CA TYR A 344 24.13 -5.08 -35.65
C TYR A 344 22.95 -4.40 -36.37
N ASN A 345 23.24 -3.57 -37.37
CA ASN A 345 22.23 -2.89 -38.19
C ASN A 345 21.65 -3.85 -39.24
N GLU A 346 21.07 -4.95 -38.78
CA GLU A 346 20.47 -5.99 -39.61
C GLU A 346 19.21 -6.56 -38.97
N ARG A 347 18.48 -7.35 -39.74
CA ARG A 347 17.30 -8.07 -39.26
C ARG A 347 17.67 -9.51 -39.01
N VAL A 348 17.22 -10.06 -37.89
CA VAL A 348 17.46 -11.46 -37.53
C VAL A 348 16.20 -12.26 -37.78
N THR A 349 16.29 -13.35 -38.56
CA THR A 349 15.21 -14.32 -38.71
C THR A 349 15.65 -15.66 -38.14
N ILE A 350 14.87 -16.21 -37.22
CA ILE A 350 15.07 -17.54 -36.62
C ILE A 350 13.96 -18.46 -37.12
N ASP A 351 14.23 -19.14 -38.22
CA ASP A 351 13.33 -20.11 -38.87
C ASP A 351 13.76 -21.57 -38.66
N THR A 352 14.81 -21.77 -37.87
CA THR A 352 15.37 -23.08 -37.54
C THR A 352 14.97 -23.47 -36.11
N PRO A 353 14.37 -24.66 -35.90
CA PRO A 353 14.02 -25.12 -34.56
C PRO A 353 15.22 -25.35 -33.65
N ASN A 354 14.98 -25.33 -32.33
CA ASN A 354 15.98 -25.65 -31.30
C ASN A 354 17.20 -24.69 -31.32
N VAL A 355 16.97 -23.39 -31.54
CA VAL A 355 18.03 -22.38 -31.59
C VAL A 355 17.99 -21.50 -30.35
N THR A 356 19.14 -21.28 -29.72
CA THR A 356 19.36 -20.28 -28.68
C THR A 356 20.18 -19.14 -29.27
N LEU A 357 19.64 -17.94 -29.34
CA LEU A 357 20.38 -16.70 -29.59
C LEU A 357 20.85 -16.15 -28.24
N GLU A 358 22.15 -16.30 -27.94
CA GLU A 358 22.77 -15.95 -26.66
C GLU A 358 23.63 -14.69 -26.84
N GLY A 359 23.22 -13.56 -26.26
CA GLY A 359 24.00 -12.34 -26.19
C GLY A 359 25.01 -12.33 -25.03
N PRO A 360 25.81 -11.27 -24.90
CA PRO A 360 26.86 -11.16 -23.87
C PRO A 360 26.30 -11.11 -22.45
N ASN A 361 25.05 -10.65 -22.29
CA ASN A 361 24.37 -10.50 -21.00
C ASN A 361 23.36 -11.63 -20.73
N ALA A 362 23.55 -12.81 -21.33
CA ALA A 362 22.67 -13.95 -21.12
C ALA A 362 22.63 -14.37 -19.65
N GLY A 363 21.43 -14.57 -19.12
CA GLY A 363 21.20 -14.89 -17.70
C GLY A 363 21.26 -13.71 -16.73
N GLU A 364 21.53 -12.49 -17.20
CA GLU A 364 21.49 -11.26 -16.38
C GLU A 364 20.23 -10.45 -16.73
N PRO A 365 19.28 -10.19 -15.81
CA PRO A 365 18.02 -9.54 -16.13
C PRO A 365 18.19 -8.27 -16.95
N GLY A 366 17.27 -8.00 -17.89
CA GLY A 366 17.32 -6.81 -18.76
C GLY A 366 17.33 -5.50 -17.97
N THR A 367 16.83 -5.51 -16.75
CA THR A 367 16.76 -4.39 -15.81
C THR A 367 17.99 -4.23 -14.93
N SER A 368 18.99 -5.13 -15.04
CA SER A 368 20.15 -5.13 -14.15
C SER A 368 21.14 -4.04 -14.50
N ASP A 369 21.59 -3.30 -13.47
CA ASP A 369 22.71 -2.35 -13.57
C ASP A 369 24.08 -3.05 -13.78
N ASN A 370 24.16 -4.38 -13.69
CA ASN A 370 25.40 -5.15 -13.82
C ASN A 370 25.67 -5.66 -15.24
N ARG A 371 24.87 -5.27 -16.23
CA ARG A 371 25.05 -5.69 -17.62
C ARG A 371 26.33 -5.09 -18.19
N ASP A 372 27.11 -5.93 -18.88
CA ASP A 372 28.30 -5.57 -19.64
C ASP A 372 27.90 -4.99 -21.02
N ASP A 373 28.88 -4.74 -21.90
CA ASP A 373 28.62 -4.24 -23.27
C ASP A 373 27.61 -5.12 -24.04
N GLU A 374 26.65 -4.48 -24.72
CA GLU A 374 25.49 -5.16 -25.31
C GLU A 374 25.72 -5.66 -26.74
N ALA A 375 25.02 -6.74 -27.11
CA ALA A 375 24.76 -7.11 -28.49
C ALA A 375 23.47 -6.43 -28.96
N VAL A 376 23.60 -5.28 -29.63
CA VAL A 376 22.49 -4.42 -30.04
C VAL A 376 22.04 -4.77 -31.45
N ILE A 377 20.87 -5.37 -31.61
CA ILE A 377 20.21 -5.59 -32.90
C ILE A 377 19.37 -4.36 -33.21
N SER A 378 19.70 -3.64 -34.28
CA SER A 378 19.03 -2.40 -34.64
C SER A 378 18.54 -2.36 -36.07
N THR A 379 17.44 -1.64 -36.30
CA THR A 379 16.91 -1.38 -37.63
C THR A 379 16.94 0.12 -37.95
N ASP A 380 17.30 0.44 -39.19
CA ASP A 380 17.33 1.83 -39.67
C ASP A 380 15.96 2.34 -40.16
N ASP A 381 14.91 1.50 -40.12
CA ASP A 381 13.58 1.84 -40.61
C ASP A 381 12.48 1.41 -39.62
N GLY A 382 11.67 2.38 -39.16
CA GLY A 382 10.53 2.13 -38.28
C GLY A 382 9.35 1.42 -38.94
N THR A 383 9.60 0.65 -40.00
CA THR A 383 8.57 -0.05 -40.80
C THR A 383 8.72 -1.57 -40.77
N THR A 384 9.80 -2.09 -40.18
CA THR A 384 10.12 -3.52 -40.17
C THR A 384 10.37 -4.09 -38.78
N GLN A 385 10.52 -5.41 -38.72
CA GLN A 385 10.86 -6.17 -37.51
C GLN A 385 12.38 -6.22 -37.34
N ALA A 386 12.87 -6.06 -36.11
CA ALA A 386 14.29 -6.28 -35.81
C ALA A 386 14.62 -7.77 -35.71
N VAL A 387 13.84 -8.53 -34.92
CA VAL A 387 13.94 -9.99 -34.79
C VAL A 387 12.62 -10.65 -35.20
N THR A 388 12.68 -11.71 -36.00
CA THR A 388 11.52 -12.52 -36.38
C THR A 388 11.76 -13.98 -36.02
N VAL A 389 10.87 -14.59 -35.25
CA VAL A 389 10.91 -16.01 -34.89
C VAL A 389 9.76 -16.74 -35.56
N THR A 390 10.07 -17.75 -36.37
CA THR A 390 9.06 -18.57 -37.06
C THR A 390 9.21 -20.06 -36.76
N ALA A 391 10.06 -20.45 -35.80
CA ALA A 391 10.35 -21.84 -35.48
C ALA A 391 10.16 -22.17 -34.00
N PRO A 392 9.84 -23.44 -33.65
CA PRO A 392 9.69 -23.87 -32.27
C PRO A 392 11.03 -24.07 -31.54
N ASN A 393 10.96 -24.11 -30.22
CA ASN A 393 12.06 -24.32 -29.27
C ASN A 393 13.18 -23.27 -29.43
N VAL A 394 12.81 -22.01 -29.59
CA VAL A 394 13.74 -20.90 -29.73
C VAL A 394 13.94 -20.22 -28.38
N ILE A 395 15.18 -19.87 -28.05
CA ILE A 395 15.51 -19.07 -26.87
C ILE A 395 16.23 -17.81 -27.36
N ILE A 396 15.82 -16.64 -26.90
CA ILE A 396 16.52 -15.37 -27.06
C ILE A 396 16.89 -14.91 -25.65
N ASP A 397 18.19 -14.77 -25.38
CA ASP A 397 18.70 -14.49 -24.03
C ASP A 397 19.85 -13.48 -24.08
N GLY A 398 19.73 -12.36 -23.36
CA GLY A 398 20.86 -11.46 -23.13
C GLY A 398 21.25 -10.53 -24.27
N VAL A 399 20.36 -10.29 -25.23
CA VAL A 399 20.56 -9.32 -26.33
C VAL A 399 19.85 -7.99 -26.03
N GLN A 400 20.22 -6.93 -26.75
CA GLN A 400 19.45 -5.69 -26.83
C GLN A 400 18.83 -5.55 -28.22
N VAL A 401 17.59 -5.10 -28.31
CA VAL A 401 16.94 -4.67 -29.54
C VAL A 401 16.68 -3.17 -29.43
N ASP A 402 17.21 -2.39 -30.38
CA ASP A 402 17.19 -0.93 -30.29
C ASP A 402 16.82 -0.25 -31.61
N GLY A 403 16.17 0.91 -31.51
CA GLY A 403 15.96 1.82 -32.61
C GLY A 403 14.61 1.68 -33.31
N PRO A 404 14.33 2.56 -34.30
CA PRO A 404 13.02 2.64 -34.91
C PRO A 404 12.72 1.32 -35.62
N ALA A 405 11.72 0.61 -35.11
CA ALA A 405 11.18 -0.62 -35.66
C ALA A 405 9.66 -0.58 -35.55
N ARG A 406 8.97 -1.27 -36.47
CA ARG A 406 7.53 -1.53 -36.26
C ARG A 406 7.33 -2.50 -35.10
N THR A 407 8.21 -3.50 -35.01
CA THR A 407 8.20 -4.47 -33.91
C THR A 407 9.63 -4.83 -33.52
N GLY A 408 9.97 -4.79 -32.24
CA GLY A 408 11.28 -5.25 -31.76
C GLY A 408 11.45 -6.76 -32.06
N ILE A 409 10.69 -7.60 -31.37
CA ILE A 409 10.65 -9.06 -31.58
C ILE A 409 9.27 -9.48 -32.07
N SER A 410 9.22 -10.04 -33.28
CA SER A 410 8.01 -10.58 -33.89
C SER A 410 8.03 -12.10 -33.85
N ILE A 411 6.93 -12.71 -33.39
CA ILE A 411 6.72 -14.15 -33.33
C ILE A 411 5.61 -14.47 -34.33
N ASP A 412 5.92 -15.30 -35.31
CA ASP A 412 5.01 -15.64 -36.42
C ASP A 412 4.75 -17.15 -36.41
N ASN A 413 3.48 -17.54 -36.32
CA ASN A 413 3.09 -18.94 -36.16
C ASN A 413 3.09 -19.77 -37.44
N THR A 414 3.65 -19.28 -38.55
CA THR A 414 3.69 -20.00 -39.83
C THR A 414 4.26 -21.42 -39.75
N ASN A 415 5.05 -21.78 -38.71
CA ASN A 415 5.49 -23.16 -38.45
C ASN A 415 5.15 -23.73 -37.06
N ASN A 416 4.07 -23.28 -36.38
CA ASN A 416 3.71 -23.70 -35.01
C ASN A 416 4.81 -23.42 -33.99
N VAL A 417 4.94 -22.16 -33.58
CA VAL A 417 5.91 -21.72 -32.57
C VAL A 417 5.44 -22.21 -31.19
N SER A 418 6.14 -23.21 -30.67
CA SER A 418 6.02 -23.68 -29.28
C SER A 418 7.40 -23.70 -28.62
N GLY A 419 7.46 -23.59 -27.28
CA GLY A 419 8.71 -23.64 -26.53
C GLY A 419 9.61 -22.42 -26.78
N LEU A 420 9.02 -21.25 -26.99
CA LEU A 420 9.75 -20.00 -27.17
C LEU A 420 10.04 -19.36 -25.81
N THR A 421 11.28 -18.93 -25.59
CA THR A 421 11.65 -18.10 -24.43
C THR A 421 12.34 -16.82 -24.91
N VAL A 422 11.83 -15.67 -24.48
CA VAL A 422 12.54 -14.37 -24.55
C VAL A 422 12.89 -14.00 -23.12
N ALA A 423 14.17 -14.01 -22.79
CA ALA A 423 14.65 -13.77 -21.43
C ALA A 423 15.74 -12.71 -21.40
N ASN A 424 15.87 -11.99 -20.28
CA ASN A 424 17.04 -11.16 -19.96
C ASN A 424 17.41 -10.16 -21.08
N THR A 425 16.40 -9.68 -21.81
CA THR A 425 16.56 -8.89 -23.02
C THR A 425 16.23 -7.43 -22.73
N GLN A 426 16.87 -6.49 -23.43
CA GLN A 426 16.46 -5.09 -23.45
C GLN A 426 15.81 -4.77 -24.79
N ILE A 427 14.69 -4.08 -24.79
CA ILE A 427 14.01 -3.60 -26.00
C ILE A 427 13.72 -2.11 -25.82
N THR A 428 14.45 -1.28 -26.56
CA THR A 428 14.46 0.18 -26.38
C THR A 428 14.11 0.93 -27.66
N ASP A 429 13.50 2.11 -27.50
CA ASP A 429 13.30 3.10 -28.56
C ASP A 429 12.55 2.57 -29.80
N ILE A 430 11.55 1.72 -29.58
CA ILE A 430 10.71 1.14 -30.63
C ILE A 430 9.70 2.18 -31.14
N GLU A 431 10.10 2.93 -32.16
CA GLU A 431 9.24 3.91 -32.83
C GLU A 431 8.74 3.40 -34.19
N SER A 432 7.43 3.13 -34.28
CA SER A 432 6.79 2.81 -35.55
C SER A 432 6.53 4.09 -36.36
N THR A 433 7.02 4.09 -37.60
CA THR A 433 6.83 5.19 -38.58
C THR A 433 6.12 4.72 -39.85
N ALA A 434 5.50 3.53 -39.80
CA ALA A 434 4.70 3.03 -40.91
C ALA A 434 3.58 4.03 -41.21
N SER A 435 3.30 4.28 -42.49
CA SER A 435 2.26 5.23 -42.92
C SER A 435 0.97 4.54 -43.38
N ASP A 436 0.85 3.22 -43.18
CA ASP A 436 -0.23 2.42 -43.75
C ASP A 436 -1.33 2.26 -42.71
N GLN A 437 -2.46 2.93 -42.92
CA GLN A 437 -3.51 3.19 -41.92
C GLN A 437 -4.12 1.97 -41.22
N ASN A 438 -3.76 0.74 -41.61
CA ASN A 438 -4.30 -0.48 -41.04
C ASN A 438 -3.29 -1.27 -40.17
N TYR A 439 -2.01 -0.86 -40.09
CA TYR A 439 -0.95 -1.64 -39.41
C TYR A 439 0.12 -0.77 -38.73
N ASN A 440 -0.26 0.42 -38.27
CA ASN A 440 0.65 1.35 -37.61
C ASN A 440 0.66 1.09 -36.10
N ASP A 441 1.23 -0.04 -35.68
CA ASP A 441 1.37 -0.35 -34.26
C ASP A 441 2.86 -0.39 -33.92
N GLY A 442 3.30 0.41 -32.94
CA GLY A 442 4.60 0.23 -32.30
C GLY A 442 4.51 -0.88 -31.26
N ARG A 443 5.31 -1.93 -31.38
CA ARG A 443 5.25 -3.09 -30.47
C ARG A 443 6.64 -3.55 -30.05
N ALA A 444 6.95 -3.65 -28.76
CA ALA A 444 8.26 -4.20 -28.36
C ALA A 444 8.32 -5.70 -28.67
N ILE A 445 7.33 -6.46 -28.24
CA ILE A 445 7.16 -7.89 -28.57
C ILE A 445 5.75 -8.12 -29.12
N ALA A 446 5.65 -8.79 -30.26
CA ALA A 446 4.36 -9.16 -30.85
C ALA A 446 4.34 -10.61 -31.31
N ALA A 447 3.38 -11.39 -30.82
CA ALA A 447 3.05 -12.71 -31.33
C ALA A 447 1.78 -12.64 -32.19
N TYR A 448 1.95 -12.81 -33.51
CA TYR A 448 0.87 -12.89 -34.49
C TYR A 448 0.73 -14.33 -34.94
N LEU A 449 -0.28 -15.01 -34.40
CA LEU A 449 -0.40 -16.45 -34.56
C LEU A 449 -1.43 -16.82 -35.64
N ASP A 450 -1.30 -16.27 -36.84
CA ASP A 450 -2.27 -16.47 -37.93
C ASP A 450 -2.33 -17.93 -38.43
N GLY A 451 -3.54 -18.51 -38.43
CA GLY A 451 -3.90 -19.78 -39.06
C GLY A 451 -4.20 -20.95 -38.10
N ASP A 452 -4.73 -22.05 -38.67
CA ASP A 452 -5.09 -23.28 -37.95
C ASP A 452 -3.83 -23.97 -37.33
N GLY A 453 -3.54 -23.70 -36.06
CA GLY A 453 -2.34 -24.22 -35.37
C GLY A 453 -2.48 -24.33 -33.85
N GLU A 454 -1.45 -24.87 -33.22
CA GLU A 454 -1.27 -24.85 -31.76
C GLU A 454 0.07 -24.15 -31.46
N ALA A 455 0.07 -23.20 -30.52
CA ALA A 455 1.26 -22.59 -29.95
C ALA A 455 1.26 -22.85 -28.45
N SER A 456 2.41 -23.25 -27.89
CA SER A 456 2.49 -23.60 -26.47
C SER A 456 3.80 -23.20 -25.82
N ASP A 457 3.79 -23.03 -24.51
CA ASP A 457 5.01 -22.83 -23.72
C ASP A 457 5.83 -21.62 -24.21
N ILE A 458 5.15 -20.47 -24.36
CA ILE A 458 5.77 -19.18 -24.72
C ILE A 458 6.06 -18.44 -23.41
N ALA A 459 7.32 -18.16 -23.13
CA ALA A 459 7.76 -17.42 -21.95
C ALA A 459 8.43 -16.10 -22.36
N ILE A 460 8.03 -15.00 -21.73
CA ILE A 460 8.67 -13.68 -21.83
C ILE A 460 9.02 -13.27 -20.40
N GLU A 461 10.30 -13.28 -20.06
CA GLU A 461 10.74 -13.08 -18.68
C GLU A 461 11.94 -12.15 -18.52
N ASN A 462 12.03 -11.45 -17.38
CA ASN A 462 13.19 -10.61 -17.02
C ASN A 462 13.60 -9.61 -18.13
N THR A 463 12.63 -9.10 -18.90
CA THR A 463 12.87 -8.21 -20.03
C THR A 463 12.59 -6.76 -19.65
N LEU A 464 13.49 -5.86 -20.04
CA LEU A 464 13.25 -4.41 -19.98
C LEU A 464 12.69 -3.96 -21.33
N ILE A 465 11.51 -3.35 -21.31
CA ILE A 465 10.87 -2.70 -22.44
C ILE A 465 10.74 -1.23 -22.10
N ASP A 466 11.36 -0.36 -22.89
CA ASP A 466 11.36 1.08 -22.65
C ASP A 466 11.24 1.88 -23.96
N GLY A 467 10.40 2.91 -23.97
CA GLY A 467 10.27 3.82 -25.11
C GLY A 467 9.60 3.19 -26.33
N VAL A 468 8.38 2.67 -26.17
CA VAL A 468 7.58 2.16 -27.29
C VAL A 468 6.61 3.24 -27.76
N SER A 469 6.69 3.63 -29.03
CA SER A 469 5.85 4.70 -29.55
C SER A 469 5.43 4.53 -31.01
N ASN A 470 4.50 5.39 -31.42
CA ASN A 470 4.01 5.50 -32.79
C ASN A 470 3.74 6.97 -33.14
N THR A 471 4.29 7.45 -34.25
CA THR A 471 4.33 8.89 -34.58
C THR A 471 3.66 9.30 -35.91
N GLU A 472 3.10 8.37 -36.70
CA GLU A 472 2.45 8.69 -37.98
C GLU A 472 0.94 8.32 -38.05
N GLY A 473 0.10 9.31 -38.39
CA GLY A 473 -1.35 9.33 -38.16
C GLY A 473 -2.23 8.18 -38.70
N GLY A 474 -3.15 7.70 -37.84
CA GLY A 474 -4.09 6.60 -38.09
C GLY A 474 -4.82 6.13 -36.82
N ASP A 475 -5.23 4.85 -36.75
CA ASP A 475 -5.59 4.17 -35.49
C ASP A 475 -4.29 3.90 -34.75
N GLU A 476 -3.84 4.84 -33.93
CA GLU A 476 -2.49 4.84 -33.37
C GLU A 476 -2.42 3.93 -32.14
N ARG A 477 -1.61 2.87 -32.18
CA ARG A 477 -1.39 1.96 -31.04
C ARG A 477 0.10 1.82 -30.70
N ALA A 478 0.43 1.81 -29.41
CA ALA A 478 1.73 1.43 -28.87
C ALA A 478 1.54 0.32 -27.83
N ARG A 479 2.37 -0.72 -27.87
CA ARG A 479 2.24 -1.89 -27.00
C ARG A 479 3.58 -2.40 -26.52
N GLY A 480 3.73 -2.65 -25.22
CA GLY A 480 4.88 -3.39 -24.71
C GLY A 480 4.89 -4.81 -25.26
N ILE A 481 3.97 -5.63 -24.78
CA ILE A 481 3.81 -7.03 -25.21
C ILE A 481 2.41 -7.22 -25.81
N SER A 482 2.31 -7.84 -26.98
CA SER A 482 1.05 -8.12 -27.66
C SER A 482 1.01 -9.58 -28.12
N VAL A 483 0.00 -10.35 -27.70
CA VAL A 483 -0.23 -11.72 -28.16
C VAL A 483 -1.63 -11.82 -28.76
N ASN A 484 -1.70 -12.15 -30.05
CA ASN A 484 -2.95 -12.26 -30.80
C ASN A 484 -3.07 -13.68 -31.36
N THR A 485 -4.16 -14.38 -31.03
CA THR A 485 -4.36 -15.79 -31.42
C THR A 485 -4.61 -16.00 -32.91
N GLN A 486 -5.41 -15.17 -33.58
CA GLN A 486 -5.66 -15.20 -35.04
C GLN A 486 -5.90 -16.60 -35.63
N GLY A 487 -6.73 -17.43 -34.97
CA GLY A 487 -7.01 -18.82 -35.40
C GLY A 487 -6.14 -19.91 -34.76
N THR A 488 -5.07 -19.54 -34.03
CA THR A 488 -4.22 -20.48 -33.30
C THR A 488 -4.71 -20.71 -31.88
N ASP A 489 -4.67 -21.96 -31.42
CA ASP A 489 -4.84 -22.31 -30.00
C ASP A 489 -3.54 -22.08 -29.22
N VAL A 490 -3.57 -21.20 -28.24
CA VAL A 490 -2.42 -20.80 -27.41
C VAL A 490 -2.60 -21.33 -25.98
N SER A 491 -1.58 -22.01 -25.46
CA SER A 491 -1.56 -22.49 -24.07
C SER A 491 -0.20 -22.34 -23.39
N GLY A 492 -0.17 -22.14 -22.07
CA GLY A 492 1.09 -21.98 -21.35
C GLY A 492 1.88 -20.74 -21.77
N LEU A 493 1.17 -19.62 -21.96
CA LEU A 493 1.79 -18.31 -22.14
C LEU A 493 2.17 -17.76 -20.76
N GLU A 494 3.42 -17.38 -20.58
CA GLU A 494 3.96 -16.85 -19.33
C GLU A 494 4.68 -15.53 -19.59
N ILE A 495 4.26 -14.46 -18.92
CA ILE A 495 4.85 -13.12 -19.00
C ILE A 495 5.26 -12.74 -17.58
N ARG A 496 6.55 -12.82 -17.24
CA ARG A 496 7.01 -12.67 -15.85
C ARG A 496 8.16 -11.71 -15.61
N ASP A 497 8.15 -11.02 -14.48
CA ASP A 497 9.29 -10.23 -14.00
C ASP A 497 9.82 -9.21 -15.05
N ASN A 498 8.95 -8.69 -15.92
CA ASN A 498 9.33 -7.70 -16.93
C ASN A 498 9.12 -6.28 -16.39
N VAL A 499 9.91 -5.33 -16.89
CA VAL A 499 9.67 -3.89 -16.68
C VAL A 499 9.28 -3.28 -18.01
N ILE A 500 8.06 -2.75 -18.09
CA ILE A 500 7.48 -2.13 -19.28
C ILE A 500 7.24 -0.67 -18.96
N SER A 501 7.96 0.23 -19.64
CA SER A 501 7.93 1.66 -19.35
C SER A 501 7.84 2.52 -20.61
N ASN A 502 7.30 3.73 -20.47
CA ASN A 502 7.24 4.76 -21.52
C ASN A 502 6.61 4.23 -22.82
N VAL A 503 5.40 3.66 -22.70
CA VAL A 503 4.59 3.23 -23.86
C VAL A 503 3.64 4.37 -24.21
N GLU A 504 3.93 5.07 -25.31
CA GLU A 504 3.31 6.35 -25.61
C GLU A 504 2.75 6.41 -27.03
N VAL A 505 1.60 7.05 -27.19
CA VAL A 505 1.06 7.42 -28.48
C VAL A 505 0.81 8.93 -28.50
N SER A 506 1.20 9.61 -29.58
CA SER A 506 0.91 11.03 -29.72
C SER A 506 -0.59 11.30 -29.75
N GLU A 507 -1.06 12.40 -29.14
CA GLU A 507 -2.48 12.79 -29.11
C GLU A 507 -3.17 12.66 -30.49
N SER A 508 -4.37 12.06 -30.53
CA SER A 508 -5.02 11.73 -31.79
C SER A 508 -5.30 12.97 -32.65
N VAL A 509 -4.83 12.91 -33.90
CA VAL A 509 -4.87 14.04 -34.84
C VAL A 509 -6.20 14.12 -35.62
N GLY A 510 -7.37 14.03 -34.96
CA GLY A 510 -8.63 14.47 -35.59
C GLY A 510 -9.96 13.88 -35.06
N ASP A 511 -11.03 14.68 -35.20
CA ASP A 511 -12.43 14.26 -34.94
C ASP A 511 -12.81 13.02 -35.78
N GLY A 512 -12.79 11.82 -35.18
CA GLY A 512 -13.39 10.60 -35.71
C GLY A 512 -12.46 9.48 -36.20
N VAL A 513 -11.20 9.44 -35.77
CA VAL A 513 -10.35 8.23 -35.79
C VAL A 513 -10.58 7.41 -34.52
N ASP A 514 -10.30 6.10 -34.53
CA ASP A 514 -10.34 5.34 -33.28
C ASP A 514 -9.31 5.95 -32.31
N SER A 515 -9.71 6.09 -31.04
CA SER A 515 -8.88 6.66 -29.97
C SER A 515 -7.51 5.99 -29.91
N ALA A 516 -6.45 6.80 -29.78
CA ALA A 516 -5.08 6.31 -29.59
C ALA A 516 -4.99 5.35 -28.38
N LYS A 517 -4.24 4.24 -28.49
CA LYS A 517 -4.15 3.22 -27.43
C LYS A 517 -2.70 2.93 -27.02
N ALA A 518 -2.42 2.97 -25.72
CA ALA A 518 -1.16 2.49 -25.14
C ALA A 518 -1.44 1.30 -24.22
N ASP A 519 -0.86 0.14 -24.52
CA ASP A 519 -1.02 -1.06 -23.69
C ASP A 519 0.32 -1.56 -23.16
N GLY A 520 0.44 -1.84 -21.87
CA GLY A 520 1.62 -2.52 -21.33
C GLY A 520 1.70 -3.96 -21.85
N VAL A 521 0.66 -4.75 -21.52
CA VAL A 521 0.45 -6.12 -22.00
C VAL A 521 -0.93 -6.23 -22.63
N GLN A 522 -1.01 -6.78 -23.84
CA GLN A 522 -2.27 -7.08 -24.53
C GLN A 522 -2.33 -8.55 -24.93
N LEU A 523 -3.41 -9.22 -24.52
CA LEU A 523 -3.74 -10.59 -24.85
C LEU A 523 -5.10 -10.64 -25.55
N ASN A 524 -5.10 -10.88 -26.86
CA ASN A 524 -6.30 -10.86 -27.67
C ASN A 524 -6.61 -12.23 -28.26
N VAL A 525 -7.90 -12.58 -28.26
CA VAL A 525 -8.45 -13.59 -29.14
C VAL A 525 -9.05 -12.91 -30.37
N GLU A 526 -8.55 -13.27 -31.55
CA GLU A 526 -8.83 -12.59 -32.82
C GLU A 526 -9.17 -13.61 -33.91
N LEU A 527 -10.07 -13.26 -34.83
CA LEU A 527 -10.29 -14.06 -36.03
C LEU A 527 -9.01 -14.14 -36.86
N ASP A 528 -8.78 -15.32 -37.42
CA ASP A 528 -7.82 -15.53 -38.49
C ASP A 528 -8.13 -14.67 -39.74
N THR A 529 -7.22 -14.70 -40.70
CA THR A 529 -7.39 -13.93 -41.94
C THR A 529 -8.58 -14.36 -42.81
N ASP A 530 -9.09 -15.59 -42.68
CA ASP A 530 -10.30 -16.06 -43.36
C ASP A 530 -11.60 -15.67 -42.62
N GLY A 531 -11.49 -15.25 -41.36
CA GLY A 531 -12.58 -14.71 -40.56
C GLY A 531 -13.53 -15.78 -40.01
N ASP A 532 -13.06 -17.03 -39.89
CA ASP A 532 -13.90 -18.16 -39.47
C ASP A 532 -13.38 -18.96 -38.27
N ASP A 533 -12.14 -18.72 -37.82
CA ASP A 533 -11.61 -19.31 -36.59
C ASP A 533 -10.93 -18.26 -35.69
N PRO A 534 -11.41 -18.00 -34.46
CA PRO A 534 -10.72 -17.14 -33.50
C PRO A 534 -9.49 -17.79 -32.84
N GLY A 535 -9.35 -19.13 -32.91
CA GLY A 535 -8.44 -19.87 -32.04
C GLY A 535 -8.87 -19.79 -30.57
N SER A 536 -7.92 -19.96 -29.64
CA SER A 536 -8.19 -19.83 -28.21
C SER A 536 -6.94 -19.41 -27.44
N LEU A 537 -7.11 -18.75 -26.29
CA LEU A 537 -6.03 -18.49 -25.34
C LEU A 537 -6.43 -19.06 -23.98
N THR A 538 -5.70 -20.05 -23.47
CA THR A 538 -5.98 -20.66 -22.17
C THR A 538 -4.75 -20.78 -21.29
N GLY A 539 -4.87 -20.52 -19.98
CA GLY A 539 -3.74 -20.73 -19.06
C GLY A 539 -2.66 -19.67 -19.16
N ALA A 540 -3.01 -18.44 -19.56
CA ALA A 540 -2.05 -17.34 -19.62
C ALA A 540 -1.71 -16.84 -18.21
N VAL A 541 -0.44 -16.57 -17.94
CA VAL A 541 0.05 -16.05 -16.66
C VAL A 541 0.79 -14.73 -16.91
N VAL A 542 0.34 -13.65 -16.28
CA VAL A 542 1.01 -12.34 -16.24
C VAL A 542 1.38 -12.09 -14.79
N ASP A 543 2.66 -12.29 -14.43
CA ASP A 543 3.08 -12.37 -13.03
C ASP A 543 4.34 -11.54 -12.71
N GLY A 544 4.35 -10.75 -11.65
CA GLY A 544 5.58 -10.06 -11.20
C GLY A 544 6.06 -8.92 -12.10
N ASN A 545 5.24 -8.43 -13.05
CA ASN A 545 5.66 -7.38 -13.98
C ASN A 545 5.51 -5.98 -13.37
N THR A 546 6.40 -5.05 -13.72
CA THR A 546 6.23 -3.61 -13.46
C THR A 546 5.84 -2.92 -14.76
N ILE A 547 4.72 -2.21 -14.78
CA ILE A 547 4.17 -1.54 -15.96
C ILE A 547 3.91 -0.08 -15.61
N GLU A 548 4.66 0.84 -16.22
CA GLU A 548 4.58 2.26 -15.90
C GLU A 548 4.71 3.20 -17.11
N GLY A 549 4.35 4.48 -16.94
CA GLY A 549 4.52 5.50 -17.97
C GLY A 549 3.73 5.21 -19.25
N LEU A 550 2.46 4.82 -19.11
CA LEU A 550 1.58 4.58 -20.26
C LEU A 550 0.83 5.88 -20.58
N THR A 551 0.94 6.38 -21.81
CA THR A 551 0.27 7.63 -22.22
C THR A 551 -0.42 7.49 -23.58
N ALA A 552 -1.76 7.63 -23.62
CA ALA A 552 -2.55 7.68 -24.86
C ALA A 552 -3.95 8.28 -24.62
N ASP A 553 -4.85 8.26 -25.62
CA ASP A 553 -6.28 8.55 -25.36
C ASP A 553 -6.92 7.43 -24.49
N LYS A 554 -6.45 6.20 -24.67
CA LYS A 554 -6.82 5.02 -23.88
C LYS A 554 -5.56 4.28 -23.43
N ALA A 555 -5.24 4.32 -22.15
CA ALA A 555 -4.08 3.65 -21.60
C ALA A 555 -4.51 2.42 -20.79
N THR A 556 -3.83 1.28 -20.96
CA THR A 556 -4.14 0.07 -20.21
C THR A 556 -2.88 -0.69 -19.79
N GLY A 557 -2.73 -0.98 -18.50
CA GLY A 557 -1.64 -1.81 -17.98
C GLY A 557 -1.66 -3.21 -18.58
N VAL A 558 -2.70 -3.99 -18.25
CA VAL A 558 -2.94 -5.34 -18.79
C VAL A 558 -4.32 -5.42 -19.43
N ARG A 559 -4.40 -5.79 -20.71
CA ARG A 559 -5.67 -5.97 -21.43
C ARG A 559 -5.86 -7.40 -21.89
N LEU A 560 -7.00 -8.00 -21.54
CA LEU A 560 -7.51 -9.25 -22.09
C LEU A 560 -8.80 -8.96 -22.85
N ALA A 561 -8.82 -9.23 -24.15
CA ALA A 561 -9.95 -8.86 -25.00
C ALA A 561 -10.27 -9.90 -26.08
N GLU A 562 -11.53 -9.88 -26.53
CA GLU A 562 -11.94 -10.40 -27.83
C GLU A 562 -11.95 -9.21 -28.82
N ASP A 563 -11.13 -9.23 -29.88
CA ASP A 563 -11.04 -8.11 -30.84
C ASP A 563 -11.88 -8.40 -32.09
N GLY A 564 -13.17 -7.97 -32.08
CA GLY A 564 -14.07 -8.10 -33.23
C GLY A 564 -15.57 -7.98 -32.92
N ASP A 565 -16.39 -7.88 -33.98
CA ASP A 565 -17.86 -7.86 -33.94
C ASP A 565 -18.41 -9.30 -33.86
N PHE A 566 -17.92 -10.07 -32.87
CA PHE A 566 -18.21 -11.49 -32.71
C PHE A 566 -19.61 -11.76 -32.16
N ASP A 567 -20.19 -12.89 -32.57
CA ASP A 567 -21.40 -13.47 -31.98
C ASP A 567 -21.04 -14.57 -30.93
N SER A 568 -19.75 -14.85 -30.68
CA SER A 568 -19.30 -16.13 -30.08
C SER A 568 -18.74 -16.15 -28.65
N ASP A 569 -18.57 -15.02 -27.94
CA ASP A 569 -18.09 -14.99 -26.54
C ASP A 569 -16.75 -15.77 -26.37
N ASP A 570 -15.84 -15.62 -27.33
CA ASP A 570 -14.59 -16.38 -27.41
C ASP A 570 -13.40 -15.46 -27.06
N GLY A 571 -13.08 -15.35 -25.77
CA GLY A 571 -11.91 -14.63 -25.27
C GLY A 571 -10.96 -15.49 -24.42
N PRO A 572 -9.89 -14.90 -23.86
CA PRO A 572 -8.94 -15.59 -22.99
C PRO A 572 -9.59 -16.27 -21.78
N ARG A 573 -9.22 -17.52 -21.49
CA ARG A 573 -9.78 -18.30 -20.37
C ARG A 573 -8.71 -18.86 -19.44
N ASN A 574 -9.11 -19.15 -18.21
CA ASN A 574 -8.26 -19.77 -17.20
C ASN A 574 -6.92 -19.03 -16.98
N PHE A 575 -6.94 -17.71 -16.76
CA PHE A 575 -5.74 -16.88 -16.73
C PHE A 575 -5.41 -16.41 -15.30
N ALA A 576 -4.15 -16.05 -15.06
CA ALA A 576 -3.70 -15.44 -13.82
C ALA A 576 -3.01 -14.10 -14.10
N ILE A 577 -3.41 -13.05 -13.38
CA ILE A 577 -2.76 -11.73 -13.38
C ILE A 577 -2.39 -11.43 -11.93
N THR A 578 -1.15 -11.72 -11.54
CA THR A 578 -0.72 -11.72 -10.14
C THR A 578 0.58 -10.97 -9.89
N ASN A 579 0.78 -10.42 -8.69
CA ASN A 579 2.06 -9.79 -8.30
C ASN A 579 2.54 -8.67 -9.24
N ASN A 580 1.68 -8.06 -10.05
CA ASN A 580 2.08 -7.00 -10.98
C ASN A 580 2.00 -5.63 -10.29
N THR A 581 2.93 -4.73 -10.63
CA THR A 581 2.83 -3.31 -10.29
C THR A 581 2.41 -2.54 -11.53
N VAL A 582 1.31 -1.80 -11.44
CA VAL A 582 0.79 -0.94 -12.50
C VAL A 582 0.60 0.48 -11.94
N ASN A 583 1.31 1.44 -12.51
CA ASN A 583 1.36 2.83 -12.06
C ASN A 583 1.55 3.79 -13.24
N ASP A 584 1.28 5.07 -13.07
CA ASP A 584 1.48 6.11 -14.08
C ASP A 584 0.79 5.76 -15.43
N VAL A 585 -0.50 5.40 -15.34
CA VAL A 585 -1.38 5.12 -16.48
C VAL A 585 -2.20 6.38 -16.78
N THR A 586 -1.90 7.07 -17.87
CA THR A 586 -2.52 8.35 -18.23
C THR A 586 -3.32 8.23 -19.54
N GLY A 587 -4.61 8.54 -19.48
CA GLY A 587 -5.59 8.32 -20.55
C GLY A 587 -6.64 9.43 -20.63
N ASP A 588 -6.86 10.01 -21.82
CA ASP A 588 -7.89 11.07 -21.96
C ASP A 588 -9.34 10.55 -21.84
N THR A 589 -9.57 9.28 -22.19
CA THR A 589 -10.91 8.67 -22.21
C THR A 589 -11.03 7.43 -21.35
N ASP A 590 -10.03 6.54 -21.37
CA ASP A 590 -10.00 5.33 -20.57
C ASP A 590 -8.61 5.19 -19.91
N GLU A 591 -8.59 5.02 -18.60
CA GLU A 591 -7.40 4.84 -17.76
C GLU A 591 -7.59 3.54 -16.99
N ASN A 592 -7.03 2.44 -17.49
CA ASN A 592 -7.25 1.12 -16.87
C ASN A 592 -5.94 0.50 -16.40
N ALA A 593 -5.87 0.06 -15.15
CA ALA A 593 -4.76 -0.79 -14.73
C ALA A 593 -4.91 -2.19 -15.37
N ILE A 594 -6.12 -2.75 -15.29
CA ILE A 594 -6.48 -4.04 -15.89
C ILE A 594 -7.82 -3.88 -16.61
N ALA A 595 -7.91 -4.38 -17.85
CA ALA A 595 -9.18 -4.42 -18.59
C ALA A 595 -9.43 -5.83 -19.12
N VAL A 596 -10.54 -6.43 -18.71
CA VAL A 596 -11.01 -7.75 -19.17
C VAL A 596 -12.37 -7.59 -19.82
N GLY A 597 -12.57 -8.08 -21.04
CA GLY A 597 -13.92 -8.05 -21.59
C GLY A 597 -14.06 -8.39 -23.07
N GLY A 598 -15.30 -8.26 -23.55
CA GLY A 598 -15.74 -8.73 -24.85
C GLY A 598 -16.40 -10.11 -24.82
N TYR A 599 -16.21 -10.86 -23.74
CA TYR A 599 -16.62 -12.27 -23.62
C TYR A 599 -17.07 -12.63 -22.19
N SER A 600 -17.98 -13.58 -22.05
CA SER A 600 -18.62 -13.92 -20.77
C SER A 600 -18.05 -15.13 -20.01
N ASP A 601 -17.31 -16.03 -20.69
CA ASP A 601 -16.76 -17.26 -20.09
C ASP A 601 -15.27 -17.11 -19.79
N LEU A 602 -14.94 -16.71 -18.55
CA LEU A 602 -13.55 -16.49 -18.09
C LEU A 602 -12.84 -17.80 -17.68
N GLY A 603 -13.57 -18.89 -17.44
CA GLY A 603 -13.01 -20.11 -16.84
C GLY A 603 -12.59 -19.93 -15.37
N ASP A 604 -11.48 -20.58 -14.97
CA ASP A 604 -10.86 -20.51 -13.64
C ASP A 604 -9.74 -19.46 -13.63
N TYR A 605 -10.01 -18.26 -13.14
CA TYR A 605 -9.08 -17.13 -13.23
C TYR A 605 -8.69 -16.59 -11.85
N ASP A 606 -7.58 -15.84 -11.81
CA ASP A 606 -7.03 -15.23 -10.59
C ASP A 606 -6.50 -13.82 -10.92
N ILE A 607 -7.03 -12.79 -10.27
CA ILE A 607 -6.55 -11.41 -10.35
C ILE A 607 -6.30 -10.94 -8.93
N SER A 608 -5.13 -11.24 -8.38
CA SER A 608 -4.81 -10.98 -6.97
C SER A 608 -3.35 -10.55 -6.79
N GLN A 609 -3.03 -9.99 -5.62
CA GLN A 609 -1.69 -9.58 -5.23
C GLN A 609 -1.05 -8.54 -6.16
N ASN A 610 -1.85 -7.77 -6.91
CA ASN A 610 -1.35 -6.69 -7.75
C ASN A 610 -1.32 -5.37 -6.97
N ASN A 611 -0.36 -4.50 -7.32
CA ASN A 611 -0.24 -3.13 -6.86
C ASN A 611 -0.72 -2.18 -7.98
N LEU A 612 -1.95 -1.71 -7.87
CA LEU A 612 -2.69 -0.92 -8.84
C LEU A 612 -2.83 0.52 -8.33
N SER A 613 -1.79 1.33 -8.47
CA SER A 613 -1.81 2.70 -7.92
C SER A 613 -2.40 3.75 -8.86
N ASP A 614 -2.58 3.42 -10.14
CA ASP A 614 -3.21 4.28 -11.15
C ASP A 614 -4.02 3.45 -12.15
N GLY A 615 -5.16 3.99 -12.57
CA GLY A 615 -6.07 3.38 -13.54
C GLY A 615 -7.05 2.38 -12.92
N ALA A 616 -8.22 2.24 -13.54
CA ALA A 616 -9.30 1.39 -13.06
C ALA A 616 -9.13 -0.09 -13.44
N VAL A 617 -9.77 -1.00 -12.69
CA VAL A 617 -10.06 -2.35 -13.17
C VAL A 617 -11.42 -2.36 -13.87
N GLU A 618 -11.42 -2.66 -15.16
CA GLU A 618 -12.63 -2.66 -15.98
C GLU A 618 -13.02 -4.08 -16.38
N TYR A 619 -14.29 -4.44 -16.13
CA TYR A 619 -14.92 -5.62 -16.72
C TYR A 619 -16.06 -5.25 -17.67
N TYR A 620 -15.83 -5.34 -18.98
CA TYR A 620 -16.81 -4.89 -20.00
C TYR A 620 -17.57 -6.02 -20.71
N ALA A 621 -17.72 -7.18 -20.08
CA ALA A 621 -18.67 -8.21 -20.54
C ALA A 621 -20.09 -7.92 -20.01
N GLY A 622 -21.13 -8.23 -20.79
CA GLY A 622 -22.52 -7.87 -20.45
C GLY A 622 -23.01 -8.34 -19.06
N ASP A 623 -24.05 -7.64 -18.55
CA ASP A 623 -24.59 -7.52 -17.18
C ASP A 623 -24.73 -8.75 -16.23
N SER A 624 -24.07 -9.91 -16.41
CA SER A 624 -24.37 -11.12 -15.62
C SER A 624 -23.21 -11.84 -14.93
N ALA A 625 -21.95 -11.56 -15.26
CA ALA A 625 -20.79 -12.15 -14.58
C ALA A 625 -20.07 -11.10 -13.75
N THR A 626 -19.55 -11.47 -12.58
CA THR A 626 -18.70 -10.61 -11.74
C THR A 626 -17.25 -11.00 -11.97
N LEU A 627 -16.38 -10.02 -12.18
CA LEU A 627 -14.93 -10.21 -12.23
C LEU A 627 -14.36 -10.11 -10.81
N ASP A 628 -13.83 -11.20 -10.29
CA ASP A 628 -13.13 -11.26 -9.01
C ASP A 628 -11.72 -10.66 -9.15
N ALA A 629 -11.51 -9.51 -8.52
CA ALA A 629 -10.25 -8.78 -8.41
C ALA A 629 -9.92 -8.52 -6.94
N THR A 630 -10.14 -9.54 -6.10
CA THR A 630 -9.83 -9.51 -4.68
C THR A 630 -8.33 -9.61 -4.40
N GLU A 631 -7.93 -9.27 -3.18
CA GLU A 631 -6.56 -9.25 -2.68
C GLU A 631 -5.58 -8.39 -3.50
N ASN A 632 -6.04 -7.26 -4.06
CA ASN A 632 -5.17 -6.27 -4.72
C ASN A 632 -4.99 -5.01 -3.85
N TYR A 633 -3.85 -4.32 -3.99
CA TYR A 633 -3.62 -3.00 -3.42
C TYR A 633 -3.96 -1.92 -4.44
N TRP A 634 -4.78 -0.94 -4.07
CA TRP A 634 -5.35 0.07 -4.99
C TRP A 634 -4.71 1.45 -4.85
N GLY A 635 -3.42 1.49 -4.49
CA GLY A 635 -2.71 2.75 -4.25
C GLY A 635 -2.99 3.40 -2.89
N SER A 636 -4.08 3.02 -2.21
CA SER A 636 -4.44 3.47 -0.85
C SER A 636 -4.69 2.30 0.11
N ALA A 637 -4.41 2.51 1.40
CA ALA A 637 -4.78 1.55 2.45
C ALA A 637 -6.31 1.48 2.63
N ASP A 638 -7.02 2.55 2.28
CA ASP A 638 -8.48 2.67 2.38
C ASP A 638 -9.21 1.90 1.26
N GLY A 639 -8.46 1.27 0.34
CA GLY A 639 -9.02 0.48 -0.77
C GLY A 639 -9.33 1.30 -2.02
N PRO A 640 -10.04 0.70 -2.99
CA PRO A 640 -10.45 1.36 -4.21
C PRO A 640 -11.65 2.29 -4.00
N ASP A 641 -11.61 3.48 -4.60
CA ASP A 641 -12.77 4.34 -4.80
C ASP A 641 -13.71 3.76 -5.88
N GLU A 642 -14.97 4.23 -5.95
CA GLU A 642 -15.92 3.83 -7.02
C GLU A 642 -15.41 4.13 -8.45
N SER A 643 -14.40 4.99 -8.60
CA SER A 643 -13.75 5.26 -9.89
C SER A 643 -12.65 4.27 -10.26
N ASP A 644 -12.13 3.52 -9.29
CA ASP A 644 -11.00 2.62 -9.49
C ASP A 644 -11.42 1.27 -10.06
N TYR A 645 -12.72 1.04 -10.20
CA TYR A 645 -13.24 -0.08 -10.94
C TYR A 645 -14.52 0.32 -11.64
N THR A 646 -14.83 -0.37 -12.74
CA THR A 646 -16.08 -0.12 -13.47
C THR A 646 -16.79 -1.41 -13.78
N SER A 647 -18.13 -1.33 -13.82
CA SER A 647 -19.02 -2.47 -14.06
C SER A 647 -19.06 -3.46 -12.89
N ASN A 648 -19.17 -4.77 -13.17
CA ASN A 648 -19.40 -5.80 -12.15
C ASN A 648 -18.06 -6.43 -11.74
N VAL A 649 -17.29 -5.72 -10.91
CA VAL A 649 -15.99 -6.15 -10.37
C VAL A 649 -16.12 -6.31 -8.86
N ASP A 650 -15.70 -7.45 -8.32
CA ASP A 650 -15.54 -7.66 -6.89
C ASP A 650 -14.11 -7.34 -6.48
N VAL A 651 -13.95 -6.51 -5.46
CA VAL A 651 -12.66 -5.98 -5.00
C VAL A 651 -12.38 -6.32 -3.53
N ASN A 652 -13.29 -7.07 -2.88
CA ASN A 652 -13.23 -7.35 -1.44
C ASN A 652 -12.81 -8.80 -1.12
N PRO A 653 -11.78 -9.01 -0.29
CA PRO A 653 -11.04 -7.99 0.43
C PRO A 653 -9.93 -7.36 -0.43
N TRP A 654 -9.52 -6.12 -0.15
CA TRP A 654 -8.33 -5.49 -0.74
C TRP A 654 -7.14 -5.52 0.24
N LEU A 655 -5.93 -5.30 -0.27
CA LEU A 655 -4.72 -5.21 0.56
C LEU A 655 -4.51 -3.79 1.11
N THR A 656 -4.02 -3.64 2.34
CA THR A 656 -3.70 -2.32 2.93
C THR A 656 -2.37 -1.72 2.47
N SER A 657 -1.53 -2.50 1.79
CA SER A 657 -0.28 -2.07 1.16
C SER A 657 0.13 -3.07 0.08
N ALA A 658 1.04 -2.68 -0.82
CA ALA A 658 1.50 -3.55 -1.91
C ALA A 658 2.09 -4.91 -1.45
N ASP A 659 2.67 -4.97 -0.24
CA ASP A 659 3.18 -6.21 0.38
C ASP A 659 2.33 -6.62 1.60
N GLY A 660 1.11 -6.07 1.72
CA GLY A 660 0.28 -6.12 2.91
C GLY A 660 -0.52 -7.41 3.04
N GLU A 661 -1.20 -7.53 4.16
CA GLU A 661 -2.30 -8.49 4.31
C GLU A 661 -3.60 -7.80 3.88
N ALA A 662 -4.60 -8.61 3.55
CA ALA A 662 -5.96 -8.16 3.31
C ALA A 662 -6.46 -7.35 4.52
N ASP A 663 -7.13 -6.23 4.27
CA ASP A 663 -7.93 -5.56 5.30
C ASP A 663 -9.23 -6.33 5.45
N ILE A 664 -9.52 -6.86 6.63
CA ILE A 664 -10.75 -7.62 6.86
C ILE A 664 -11.52 -6.90 7.94
N ALA A 665 -12.48 -6.08 7.53
CA ALA A 665 -13.40 -5.38 8.43
C ALA A 665 -14.50 -6.30 8.94
N ALA A 666 -15.01 -7.19 8.09
CA ALA A 666 -16.11 -8.08 8.46
C ALA A 666 -16.11 -9.39 7.65
N THR A 667 -16.83 -10.40 8.12
CA THR A 667 -17.02 -11.68 7.43
C THR A 667 -18.49 -12.08 7.37
N VAL A 668 -18.85 -12.87 6.35
CA VAL A 668 -20.15 -13.55 6.23
C VAL A 668 -19.89 -15.02 5.96
N GLY A 669 -19.98 -15.86 7.00
CA GLY A 669 -19.59 -17.27 6.90
C GLY A 669 -18.08 -17.44 6.66
N ASP A 670 -17.69 -17.91 5.48
CA ASP A 670 -16.28 -18.04 5.08
C ASP A 670 -15.81 -16.89 4.14
N GLU A 671 -16.69 -15.94 3.80
CA GLU A 671 -16.40 -14.79 2.92
C GLU A 671 -15.88 -13.60 3.74
N GLU A 672 -14.81 -12.96 3.27
CA GLU A 672 -14.10 -11.87 3.96
C GLU A 672 -14.30 -10.54 3.21
N PHE A 673 -14.53 -9.44 3.94
CA PHE A 673 -14.81 -8.13 3.36
C PHE A 673 -13.97 -7.04 4.05
N SER A 674 -13.50 -6.08 3.26
CA SER A 674 -12.71 -4.95 3.76
C SER A 674 -13.53 -3.77 4.27
N SER A 675 -14.86 -3.78 4.09
CA SER A 675 -15.78 -2.86 4.76
C SER A 675 -17.00 -3.57 5.32
N ILE A 676 -17.57 -3.01 6.38
CA ILE A 676 -18.79 -3.52 7.03
C ILE A 676 -19.97 -3.39 6.07
N GLN A 677 -20.08 -2.27 5.33
CA GLN A 677 -21.17 -2.06 4.39
C GLN A 677 -21.15 -3.07 3.23
N SER A 678 -19.97 -3.50 2.76
CA SER A 678 -19.87 -4.55 1.73
C SER A 678 -20.37 -5.88 2.26
N ALA A 679 -19.95 -6.28 3.47
CA ALA A 679 -20.42 -7.51 4.11
C ALA A 679 -21.94 -7.51 4.32
N VAL A 680 -22.49 -6.38 4.80
CA VAL A 680 -23.95 -6.20 4.99
C VAL A 680 -24.72 -6.27 3.66
N THR A 681 -24.12 -5.79 2.56
CA THR A 681 -24.73 -5.84 1.22
C THR A 681 -24.72 -7.25 0.64
N ALA A 682 -23.65 -8.02 0.91
CA ALA A 682 -23.50 -9.40 0.46
C ALA A 682 -24.35 -10.40 1.26
N ALA A 683 -24.62 -10.11 2.54
CA ALA A 683 -25.41 -10.97 3.43
C ALA A 683 -26.80 -11.31 2.87
N ASP A 684 -27.11 -12.61 2.85
CA ASP A 684 -28.45 -13.15 2.59
C ASP A 684 -29.31 -13.10 3.86
N GLU A 685 -30.61 -13.38 3.73
CA GLU A 685 -31.48 -13.53 4.91
C GLU A 685 -30.93 -14.60 5.87
N TYR A 686 -30.94 -14.32 7.17
CA TYR A 686 -30.44 -15.18 8.26
C TYR A 686 -28.92 -15.28 8.40
N ASP A 687 -28.16 -14.53 7.61
CA ASP A 687 -26.71 -14.47 7.78
C ASP A 687 -26.32 -13.61 8.99
N THR A 688 -25.13 -13.93 9.51
CA THR A 688 -24.43 -13.14 10.52
C THR A 688 -23.24 -12.46 9.84
N VAL A 689 -23.16 -11.15 10.01
CA VAL A 689 -22.01 -10.33 9.65
C VAL A 689 -21.17 -10.15 10.90
N GLU A 690 -20.02 -10.84 10.97
CA GLU A 690 -19.08 -10.74 12.09
C GLU A 690 -18.08 -9.61 11.79
N VAL A 691 -18.10 -8.54 12.58
CA VAL A 691 -17.23 -7.37 12.44
C VAL A 691 -15.97 -7.56 13.28
N ASN A 692 -14.81 -7.44 12.63
CA ASN A 692 -13.52 -7.49 13.30
C ASN A 692 -13.27 -6.20 14.12
N ALA A 693 -12.40 -6.30 15.13
CA ALA A 693 -11.99 -5.12 15.89
C ALA A 693 -11.21 -4.14 15.01
N GLY A 694 -11.54 -2.85 15.12
CA GLY A 694 -11.03 -1.80 14.24
C GLY A 694 -11.80 -0.49 14.41
N THR A 695 -11.39 0.54 13.70
CA THR A 695 -12.13 1.80 13.60
C THR A 695 -12.47 2.02 12.13
N TYR A 696 -13.76 2.25 11.84
CA TYR A 696 -14.31 2.25 10.49
C TYR A 696 -15.04 3.57 10.23
N ASP A 697 -14.48 4.37 9.32
CA ASP A 697 -15.10 5.60 8.83
C ASP A 697 -16.08 5.29 7.69
N GLU A 698 -17.20 4.68 8.05
CA GLU A 698 -18.26 4.34 7.09
C GLU A 698 -19.65 4.42 7.72
N ARG A 699 -20.69 4.56 6.87
CA ARG A 699 -22.09 4.43 7.26
C ARG A 699 -22.56 3.02 6.93
N VAL A 700 -23.25 2.37 7.87
CA VAL A 700 -23.75 1.00 7.70
C VAL A 700 -25.27 1.01 7.56
N THR A 701 -25.77 0.63 6.39
CA THR A 701 -27.20 0.50 6.10
C THR A 701 -27.56 -0.96 5.89
N ILE A 702 -28.42 -1.50 6.75
CA ILE A 702 -28.87 -2.89 6.71
C ILE A 702 -30.25 -2.94 6.04
N ASN A 703 -30.30 -3.42 4.80
CA ASN A 703 -31.53 -3.52 3.99
C ASN A 703 -32.03 -4.98 3.83
N THR A 704 -31.26 -5.97 4.28
CA THR A 704 -31.62 -7.39 4.20
C THR A 704 -32.30 -7.85 5.49
N PRO A 705 -33.52 -8.43 5.43
CA PRO A 705 -34.21 -8.92 6.63
C PRO A 705 -33.49 -10.10 7.30
N ASN A 706 -33.64 -10.22 8.62
CA ASN A 706 -33.06 -11.30 9.43
C ASN A 706 -31.52 -11.34 9.44
N VAL A 707 -30.83 -10.25 9.14
CA VAL A 707 -29.37 -10.15 9.29
C VAL A 707 -28.99 -9.81 10.73
N THR A 708 -27.93 -10.43 11.23
CA THR A 708 -27.32 -10.11 12.53
C THR A 708 -25.96 -9.45 12.29
N LEU A 709 -25.75 -8.23 12.79
CA LEU A 709 -24.45 -7.55 12.80
C LEU A 709 -23.83 -7.73 14.18
N GLU A 710 -22.74 -8.48 14.28
CA GLU A 710 -22.07 -8.83 15.53
C GLU A 710 -20.67 -8.20 15.56
N GLY A 711 -20.41 -7.35 16.55
CA GLY A 711 -19.06 -6.86 16.84
C GLY A 711 -18.26 -7.82 17.73
N PRO A 712 -16.99 -7.50 18.04
CA PRO A 712 -16.12 -8.33 18.88
C PRO A 712 -16.65 -8.56 20.30
N ASN A 713 -17.60 -7.72 20.74
CA ASN A 713 -18.21 -7.76 22.07
C ASN A 713 -19.67 -8.26 22.05
N GLU A 714 -20.05 -9.06 21.05
CA GLU A 714 -21.35 -9.75 20.99
C GLU A 714 -21.66 -10.48 22.31
N GLY A 715 -22.85 -10.26 22.84
CA GLY A 715 -23.30 -10.87 24.10
C GLY A 715 -22.59 -10.35 25.37
N VAL A 716 -21.65 -9.41 25.25
CA VAL A 716 -20.95 -8.78 26.37
C VAL A 716 -21.55 -7.40 26.64
N SER A 717 -22.27 -7.27 27.76
CA SER A 717 -22.92 -6.02 28.16
C SER A 717 -22.00 -4.81 28.04
N ALA A 718 -22.51 -3.74 27.44
CA ALA A 718 -21.72 -2.55 27.08
C ALA A 718 -21.07 -1.85 28.28
N ASN A 719 -21.67 -1.99 29.48
CA ASN A 719 -21.20 -1.42 30.74
C ASN A 719 -20.44 -2.41 31.63
N SER A 720 -20.02 -3.57 31.08
CA SER A 720 -19.25 -4.55 31.85
C SER A 720 -17.76 -4.18 31.95
N ASP A 721 -17.14 -4.51 33.09
CA ASP A 721 -15.69 -4.42 33.27
C ASP A 721 -14.93 -5.30 32.27
N GLU A 722 -15.55 -6.40 31.80
CA GLU A 722 -14.99 -7.32 30.80
C GLU A 722 -14.75 -6.62 29.45
N ARG A 723 -15.66 -5.74 29.05
CA ARG A 723 -15.56 -5.00 27.79
C ARG A 723 -14.55 -3.84 27.82
N LEU A 724 -14.27 -3.24 28.98
CA LEU A 724 -13.33 -2.10 29.08
C LEU A 724 -11.88 -2.45 28.66
N GLU A 725 -11.51 -3.73 28.71
CA GLU A 725 -10.19 -4.21 28.27
C GLU A 725 -10.23 -5.02 26.97
N ALA A 726 -11.41 -5.18 26.36
CA ALA A 726 -11.59 -5.92 25.11
C ALA A 726 -11.26 -5.06 23.88
N GLU A 727 -10.96 -5.71 22.76
CA GLU A 727 -10.88 -5.05 21.46
C GLU A 727 -12.30 -4.65 21.01
N GLU A 728 -12.43 -3.56 20.26
CA GLU A 728 -13.73 -2.97 19.91
C GLU A 728 -13.79 -2.73 18.39
N ALA A 729 -15.00 -2.84 17.83
CA ALA A 729 -15.30 -2.36 16.48
C ALA A 729 -16.02 -1.02 16.61
N THR A 730 -15.29 0.06 16.34
CA THR A 730 -15.79 1.44 16.44
C THR A 730 -16.21 1.92 15.05
N ILE A 731 -17.51 2.16 14.85
CA ILE A 731 -18.07 2.72 13.62
C ILE A 731 -18.20 4.24 13.81
N GLU A 732 -17.45 5.02 13.02
CA GLU A 732 -17.43 6.49 13.05
C GLU A 732 -18.51 7.13 12.16
N GLY A 733 -19.36 6.32 11.53
CA GLY A 733 -20.60 6.74 10.88
C GLY A 733 -21.87 6.27 11.58
N GLN A 734 -23.02 6.49 10.92
CA GLN A 734 -24.35 6.08 11.39
C GLN A 734 -24.66 4.62 11.02
N ILE A 735 -25.32 3.88 11.91
CA ILE A 735 -25.97 2.60 11.59
C ILE A 735 -27.47 2.82 11.32
N SER A 736 -27.94 2.38 10.16
CA SER A 736 -29.35 2.43 9.75
C SER A 736 -29.94 1.03 9.55
N VAL A 737 -30.93 0.69 10.37
CA VAL A 737 -31.68 -0.57 10.27
C VAL A 737 -32.96 -0.34 9.47
N ASN A 738 -32.93 -0.75 8.20
CA ASN A 738 -34.00 -0.57 7.21
C ASN A 738 -34.64 -1.90 6.77
N ALA A 739 -34.52 -2.95 7.60
CA ALA A 739 -35.14 -4.25 7.35
C ALA A 739 -35.66 -4.91 8.64
N ASP A 740 -36.68 -5.76 8.49
CA ASP A 740 -37.29 -6.47 9.62
C ASP A 740 -36.35 -7.52 10.24
N ASN A 741 -36.48 -7.76 11.55
CA ASN A 741 -35.78 -8.81 12.30
C ASN A 741 -34.24 -8.67 12.30
N VAL A 742 -33.72 -7.45 12.20
CA VAL A 742 -32.28 -7.20 12.27
C VAL A 742 -31.80 -7.13 13.72
N THR A 743 -30.62 -7.70 13.99
CA THR A 743 -29.95 -7.56 15.29
C THR A 743 -28.65 -6.79 15.12
N VAL A 744 -28.37 -5.83 16.00
CA VAL A 744 -27.07 -5.15 16.12
C VAL A 744 -26.54 -5.42 17.53
N ASP A 745 -25.44 -6.15 17.63
CA ASP A 745 -24.88 -6.65 18.88
C ASP A 745 -23.38 -6.35 19.00
N GLY A 746 -22.94 -5.73 20.10
CA GLY A 746 -21.53 -5.78 20.47
C GLY A 746 -20.60 -4.82 19.73
N VAL A 747 -21.11 -3.76 19.10
CA VAL A 747 -20.30 -2.71 18.44
C VAL A 747 -20.23 -1.42 19.25
N GLU A 748 -19.26 -0.56 18.93
CA GLU A 748 -19.24 0.85 19.33
C GLU A 748 -19.63 1.73 18.14
N VAL A 749 -20.47 2.74 18.37
CA VAL A 749 -20.89 3.71 17.37
C VAL A 749 -20.58 5.11 17.90
N SER A 750 -19.62 5.77 17.27
CA SER A 750 -19.11 7.08 17.67
C SER A 750 -19.09 8.01 16.45
N PRO A 751 -20.27 8.42 15.93
CA PRO A 751 -20.32 9.17 14.69
C PRO A 751 -19.61 10.52 14.81
N ASP A 752 -18.88 10.88 13.77
CA ASP A 752 -18.27 12.19 13.65
C ASP A 752 -19.29 13.28 13.25
N THR A 753 -18.86 14.53 13.10
CA THR A 753 -19.78 15.62 12.71
C THR A 753 -20.29 15.50 11.27
N GLU A 754 -19.53 14.87 10.35
CA GLU A 754 -19.92 14.69 8.95
C GLU A 754 -20.97 13.58 8.79
N ALA A 755 -20.99 12.60 9.71
CA ALA A 755 -21.97 11.53 9.78
C ALA A 755 -23.42 12.06 9.86
N PHE A 756 -23.64 13.23 10.48
CA PHE A 756 -24.95 13.83 10.75
C PHE A 756 -25.50 14.77 9.66
N ASP A 757 -24.89 14.80 8.46
CA ASP A 757 -25.36 15.60 7.32
C ASP A 757 -26.76 15.20 6.78
N THR A 758 -27.28 14.05 7.21
CA THR A 758 -28.63 13.55 6.89
C THR A 758 -29.52 13.49 8.12
N LEU A 759 -30.76 13.98 8.01
CA LEU A 759 -31.76 13.87 9.08
C LEU A 759 -32.49 12.51 9.03
N PRO A 760 -32.74 11.86 10.19
CA PRO A 760 -32.44 12.34 11.55
C PRO A 760 -31.00 12.02 12.02
N ALA A 761 -30.49 12.86 12.90
CA ALA A 761 -29.10 12.79 13.38
C ALA A 761 -28.96 11.83 14.58
N ALA A 762 -29.11 10.53 14.32
CA ALA A 762 -28.96 9.46 15.29
C ALA A 762 -27.67 8.66 15.07
N ALA A 763 -27.02 8.14 16.12
CA ALA A 763 -25.91 7.20 15.92
C ALA A 763 -26.42 5.85 15.40
N ILE A 764 -27.52 5.34 15.99
CA ILE A 764 -28.24 4.17 15.49
C ILE A 764 -29.70 4.56 15.23
N ILE A 765 -30.19 4.34 14.01
CA ILE A 765 -31.59 4.53 13.63
C ILE A 765 -32.26 3.19 13.29
N VAL A 766 -33.42 2.96 13.89
CA VAL A 766 -34.26 1.78 13.67
C VAL A 766 -35.54 2.21 12.94
N GLY A 767 -35.64 1.80 11.68
CA GLY A 767 -36.74 2.15 10.77
C GLY A 767 -37.75 1.04 10.49
N GLU A 768 -37.48 -0.20 10.92
CA GLU A 768 -38.29 -1.40 10.62
C GLU A 768 -38.58 -2.28 11.86
N SER A 769 -39.48 -3.27 11.74
CA SER A 769 -40.02 -4.04 12.87
C SER A 769 -39.11 -5.17 13.35
N ASN A 770 -39.35 -5.63 14.59
CA ASN A 770 -38.66 -6.75 15.24
C ASN A 770 -37.13 -6.59 15.34
N ALA A 771 -36.61 -5.36 15.30
CA ALA A 771 -35.19 -5.10 15.45
C ALA A 771 -34.75 -5.27 16.92
N THR A 772 -33.54 -5.79 17.13
CA THR A 772 -32.90 -5.91 18.44
C THR A 772 -31.58 -5.13 18.44
N ILE A 773 -31.50 -4.09 19.27
CA ILE A 773 -30.27 -3.30 19.45
C ILE A 773 -29.74 -3.62 20.84
N GLN A 774 -28.67 -4.41 20.92
CA GLN A 774 -28.17 -4.91 22.19
C GLN A 774 -26.67 -4.80 22.38
N ASN A 775 -26.22 -4.68 23.63
CA ASN A 775 -24.79 -4.63 23.96
C ASN A 775 -24.00 -3.65 23.08
N ASN A 776 -24.52 -2.48 22.74
CA ASN A 776 -23.76 -1.49 21.96
C ASN A 776 -23.27 -0.36 22.85
N ARG A 777 -22.10 0.20 22.52
CA ARG A 777 -21.63 1.48 23.05
C ARG A 777 -21.96 2.58 22.06
N VAL A 778 -22.62 3.63 22.51
CA VAL A 778 -22.93 4.81 21.71
C VAL A 778 -22.37 6.01 22.46
N GLY A 779 -21.32 6.63 21.94
CA GLY A 779 -20.68 7.67 22.72
C GLY A 779 -19.54 8.40 22.04
N ASP A 780 -18.89 9.25 22.82
CA ASP A 780 -17.78 10.11 22.38
C ASP A 780 -18.14 11.05 21.21
N ILE A 781 -19.43 11.40 21.12
CA ILE A 781 -19.99 12.32 20.14
C ILE A 781 -19.89 13.75 20.69
N GLU A 782 -19.14 14.62 20.01
CA GLU A 782 -19.07 16.05 20.34
C GLU A 782 -19.44 16.91 19.13
N ILE A 783 -20.65 17.46 19.11
CA ILE A 783 -21.08 18.39 18.07
C ILE A 783 -20.97 19.83 18.58
N ASN A 784 -20.19 20.65 17.88
CA ASN A 784 -19.97 22.05 18.20
C ASN A 784 -20.46 22.95 17.05
N ILE A 785 -21.67 23.49 17.15
CA ILE A 785 -22.21 24.42 16.16
C ILE A 785 -21.68 25.84 16.44
N THR A 786 -20.68 26.27 15.68
CA THR A 786 -20.02 27.58 15.86
C THR A 786 -20.45 28.68 14.87
N ASP A 787 -21.00 28.32 13.70
CA ASP A 787 -21.55 29.27 12.72
C ASP A 787 -23.00 28.92 12.37
N ILE A 788 -23.87 29.93 12.23
CA ILE A 788 -25.31 29.73 12.00
C ILE A 788 -25.62 29.38 10.53
N GLU A 789 -24.65 29.57 9.63
CA GLU A 789 -24.76 29.23 8.21
C GLU A 789 -24.55 27.73 7.92
N ASP A 790 -24.04 26.95 8.89
CA ASP A 790 -23.84 25.49 8.80
C ASP A 790 -25.07 24.68 9.30
N VAL A 791 -26.17 25.34 9.68
CA VAL A 791 -27.20 24.79 10.61
C VAL A 791 -28.57 24.57 9.98
N ASP A 792 -28.67 24.47 8.66
CA ASP A 792 -29.99 24.37 8.03
C ASP A 792 -30.72 23.05 8.37
N ASN A 793 -30.07 22.03 8.95
CA ASN A 793 -30.67 20.71 9.15
C ASN A 793 -30.58 20.05 10.54
N VAL A 794 -29.62 20.33 11.45
CA VAL A 794 -29.50 19.54 12.70
C VAL A 794 -30.09 20.28 13.92
N ASN A 795 -31.35 20.02 14.25
CA ASN A 795 -32.03 20.59 15.43
C ASN A 795 -31.86 19.75 16.70
N SER A 796 -31.59 18.46 16.53
CA SER A 796 -31.46 17.48 17.62
C SER A 796 -30.48 16.39 17.24
N ILE A 797 -29.83 15.79 18.22
CA ILE A 797 -29.07 14.55 18.06
C ILE A 797 -29.63 13.45 18.96
N GLN A 798 -29.54 12.21 18.49
CA GLN A 798 -30.01 11.02 19.18
C GLN A 798 -28.86 10.01 19.34
N GLY A 799 -28.72 9.38 20.50
CA GLY A 799 -27.88 8.19 20.63
C GLY A 799 -28.51 7.05 19.82
N ILE A 800 -29.66 6.56 20.26
CA ILE A 800 -30.46 5.54 19.56
C ILE A 800 -31.85 6.11 19.27
N GLN A 801 -32.31 6.01 18.02
CA GLN A 801 -33.64 6.44 17.63
C GLN A 801 -34.44 5.29 17.00
N ILE A 802 -35.65 5.08 17.50
CA ILE A 802 -36.67 4.24 16.87
C ILE A 802 -37.67 5.19 16.21
N TYR A 803 -37.74 5.18 14.88
CA TYR A 803 -38.53 6.17 14.15
C TYR A 803 -39.24 5.62 12.92
N ASN A 804 -40.56 5.82 12.87
CA ASN A 804 -41.32 5.74 11.63
C ASN A 804 -42.60 6.58 11.75
N ALA A 805 -42.89 7.38 10.73
CA ALA A 805 -44.05 8.27 10.71
C ALA A 805 -45.27 7.71 9.96
N ASP A 806 -45.03 6.76 9.06
CA ASP A 806 -46.00 6.35 8.04
C ASP A 806 -46.48 4.91 8.22
N THR A 807 -45.68 4.08 8.89
CA THR A 807 -45.96 2.66 9.12
C THR A 807 -45.69 2.27 10.56
N GLU A 808 -46.63 1.54 11.16
CA GLU A 808 -46.49 0.97 12.50
C GLU A 808 -45.27 0.05 12.59
N LEU A 809 -44.28 0.40 13.41
CA LEU A 809 -43.19 -0.50 13.79
C LEU A 809 -43.57 -1.29 15.02
N THR A 810 -43.32 -2.60 15.05
CA THR A 810 -43.61 -3.39 16.25
C THR A 810 -42.50 -4.33 16.68
N GLY A 811 -42.47 -4.65 17.97
CA GLY A 811 -41.57 -5.68 18.52
C GLY A 811 -40.10 -5.24 18.60
N ILE A 812 -39.84 -3.94 18.74
CA ILE A 812 -38.48 -3.41 18.85
C ILE A 812 -37.95 -3.64 20.26
N THR A 813 -36.72 -4.15 20.39
CA THR A 813 -36.06 -4.33 21.68
C THR A 813 -34.73 -3.57 21.68
N VAL A 814 -34.51 -2.71 22.69
CA VAL A 814 -33.25 -1.98 22.90
C VAL A 814 -32.76 -2.30 24.32
N HIS A 815 -31.68 -3.06 24.46
CA HIS A 815 -31.20 -3.45 25.78
C HIS A 815 -29.71 -3.64 25.97
N ASP A 816 -29.23 -3.57 27.21
CA ASP A 816 -27.81 -3.74 27.55
C ASP A 816 -26.85 -2.77 26.82
N ASN A 817 -27.36 -1.66 26.29
CA ASN A 817 -26.55 -0.64 25.63
C ASN A 817 -26.01 0.40 26.64
N LEU A 818 -24.89 1.02 26.29
CA LEU A 818 -24.30 2.15 27.03
C LEU A 818 -24.31 3.38 26.12
N VAL A 819 -25.07 4.40 26.46
CA VAL A 819 -25.03 5.70 25.79
C VAL A 819 -24.28 6.69 26.68
N GLU A 820 -23.08 7.12 26.29
CA GLU A 820 -22.25 7.96 27.14
C GLU A 820 -21.46 9.06 26.43
N ASN A 821 -21.08 10.11 27.17
CA ASN A 821 -20.19 11.19 26.70
C ASN A 821 -20.68 11.91 25.44
N VAL A 822 -21.99 12.03 25.24
CA VAL A 822 -22.56 12.77 24.12
C VAL A 822 -22.73 14.24 24.50
N SER A 823 -22.17 15.15 23.69
CA SER A 823 -22.24 16.60 23.89
C SER A 823 -22.77 17.31 22.65
N PHE A 824 -23.80 18.14 22.82
CA PHE A 824 -24.33 19.00 21.76
C PHE A 824 -24.25 20.48 22.12
N ASN A 825 -23.20 21.16 21.67
CA ASN A 825 -22.93 22.55 22.02
C ASN A 825 -23.34 23.47 20.86
N GLY A 826 -24.23 24.42 21.12
CA GLY A 826 -24.81 25.34 20.14
C GLY A 826 -24.38 26.79 20.38
N SER A 827 -24.21 27.58 19.31
CA SER A 827 -23.80 28.99 19.49
C SER A 827 -24.83 29.82 20.28
N SER A 828 -24.37 30.47 21.35
CA SER A 828 -25.11 31.47 22.15
C SER A 828 -25.69 32.68 21.36
N GLN A 829 -25.51 32.74 20.03
CA GLN A 829 -26.00 33.78 19.14
C GLN A 829 -27.31 33.41 18.41
N ALA A 830 -27.79 32.17 18.51
CA ALA A 830 -29.04 31.74 17.89
C ALA A 830 -30.24 32.48 18.54
N THR A 831 -30.68 33.57 17.92
CA THR A 831 -31.82 34.33 18.41
C THR A 831 -33.07 33.48 18.34
N SER A 832 -33.69 33.26 19.51
CA SER A 832 -35.02 32.69 19.69
C SER A 832 -35.96 33.05 18.52
N GLY A 833 -36.32 32.06 17.71
CA GLY A 833 -37.58 32.09 16.97
C GLY A 833 -38.75 32.24 17.94
N GLU A 834 -39.97 32.42 17.42
CA GLU A 834 -41.19 32.65 18.21
C GLU A 834 -41.52 31.53 19.23
N TRP A 835 -40.74 30.43 19.24
CA TRP A 835 -40.87 29.26 20.12
C TRP A 835 -39.75 29.04 21.15
N GLY A 836 -38.59 29.71 21.08
CA GLY A 836 -37.54 29.62 22.11
C GLY A 836 -36.77 28.27 22.14
N VAL A 837 -35.45 28.33 21.98
CA VAL A 837 -34.46 27.23 22.13
C VAL A 837 -34.71 25.92 21.36
N ASP A 838 -34.88 25.97 20.04
CA ASP A 838 -34.96 24.77 19.16
C ASP A 838 -33.58 24.23 18.72
N PHE A 839 -32.47 24.78 19.22
CA PHE A 839 -31.12 24.33 18.87
C PHE A 839 -30.49 23.65 20.08
N GLY A 840 -29.92 22.46 19.88
CA GLY A 840 -29.23 21.76 20.96
C GLY A 840 -30.04 20.65 21.63
N ASN A 841 -31.04 20.01 21.01
CA ASN A 841 -31.75 18.93 21.72
C ASN A 841 -30.96 17.63 21.65
N LEU A 842 -30.57 17.07 22.80
CA LEU A 842 -29.89 15.79 22.91
C LEU A 842 -30.85 14.74 23.49
N TYR A 843 -31.02 13.63 22.76
CA TYR A 843 -31.76 12.47 23.21
C TYR A 843 -30.81 11.28 23.41
N GLY A 844 -30.87 10.59 24.55
CA GLY A 844 -30.13 9.34 24.73
C GLY A 844 -30.77 8.22 23.89
N ILE A 845 -32.01 7.87 24.21
CA ILE A 845 -32.85 6.93 23.45
C ILE A 845 -34.19 7.59 23.12
N HIS A 846 -34.60 7.60 21.85
CA HIS A 846 -35.83 8.26 21.40
C HIS A 846 -36.77 7.31 20.66
N VAL A 847 -37.96 7.06 21.22
CA VAL A 847 -39.05 6.33 20.58
C VAL A 847 -40.02 7.34 19.97
N GLN A 848 -40.08 7.38 18.64
CA GLN A 848 -40.81 8.43 17.92
C GLN A 848 -41.69 7.91 16.77
N GLY A 849 -42.94 8.37 16.73
CA GLY A 849 -43.87 8.09 15.62
C GLY A 849 -44.81 6.91 15.89
N GLU A 850 -45.21 6.16 14.86
CA GLU A 850 -46.17 5.05 14.95
C GLU A 850 -45.46 3.78 15.41
N ILE A 851 -45.24 3.62 16.72
CA ILE A 851 -44.45 2.52 17.29
C ILE A 851 -45.30 1.71 18.27
N GLY A 852 -45.37 0.39 18.13
CA GLY A 852 -46.13 -0.51 19.00
C GLY A 852 -45.27 -1.58 19.67
N ASN A 853 -45.43 -1.83 20.97
CA ASN A 853 -44.71 -2.91 21.68
C ASN A 853 -43.18 -2.76 21.64
N ALA A 854 -42.66 -1.58 21.97
CA ALA A 854 -41.22 -1.36 22.12
C ALA A 854 -40.77 -1.68 23.56
N GLU A 855 -39.66 -2.39 23.71
CA GLU A 855 -39.03 -2.69 25.00
C GLU A 855 -37.65 -1.99 25.06
N VAL A 856 -37.51 -1.02 25.96
CA VAL A 856 -36.26 -0.32 26.24
C VAL A 856 -35.83 -0.70 27.65
N ARG A 857 -34.88 -1.65 27.78
CA ARG A 857 -34.52 -2.18 29.09
C ARG A 857 -33.03 -2.34 29.33
N GLU A 858 -32.58 -2.30 30.58
CA GLU A 858 -31.19 -2.64 30.94
C GLU A 858 -30.12 -1.77 30.24
N ASN A 859 -30.49 -0.57 29.76
CA ASN A 859 -29.54 0.37 29.17
C ASN A 859 -28.96 1.29 30.24
N THR A 860 -27.71 1.72 30.05
CA THR A 860 -27.05 2.74 30.88
C THR A 860 -26.86 4.02 30.06
N LEU A 861 -27.36 5.15 30.54
CA LEU A 861 -27.23 6.46 29.91
C LEU A 861 -26.50 7.39 30.89
N ARG A 862 -25.35 7.95 30.50
CA ARG A 862 -24.59 8.85 31.37
C ARG A 862 -23.81 9.93 30.65
N ASN A 863 -23.41 10.98 31.36
CA ASN A 863 -22.56 12.06 30.84
C ASN A 863 -23.13 12.72 29.57
N LEU A 864 -24.44 12.95 29.53
CA LEU A 864 -25.13 13.61 28.42
C LEU A 864 -25.14 15.13 28.66
N ASN A 865 -24.60 15.89 27.70
CA ASN A 865 -24.41 17.33 27.82
C ASN A 865 -25.02 18.07 26.63
N SER A 866 -25.70 19.19 26.88
CA SER A 866 -26.17 20.04 25.80
C SER A 866 -26.34 21.51 26.19
N ASP A 867 -26.18 22.43 25.23
CA ASP A 867 -26.61 23.83 25.38
C ASP A 867 -28.14 23.99 25.23
N GLY A 868 -28.84 22.95 24.78
CA GLY A 868 -30.30 22.86 24.72
C GLY A 868 -30.86 21.86 25.74
N TYR A 869 -31.93 21.15 25.38
CA TYR A 869 -32.48 20.10 26.23
C TYR A 869 -31.59 18.87 26.25
N VAL A 870 -31.50 18.20 27.40
CA VAL A 870 -31.00 16.82 27.52
C VAL A 870 -32.16 15.95 27.96
N LEU A 871 -32.51 14.95 27.15
CA LEU A 871 -33.63 14.05 27.35
C LEU A 871 -33.07 12.63 27.34
N GLY A 872 -32.89 12.00 28.51
CA GLY A 872 -32.29 10.67 28.59
C GLY A 872 -33.03 9.66 27.73
N MET A 873 -34.32 9.48 28.02
CA MET A 873 -35.23 8.67 27.21
C MET A 873 -36.46 9.48 26.86
N ALA A 874 -36.84 9.49 25.58
CA ALA A 874 -38.04 10.20 25.13
C ALA A 874 -39.00 9.27 24.40
N VAL A 875 -40.29 9.46 24.65
CA VAL A 875 -41.39 8.84 23.91
C VAL A 875 -42.27 9.95 23.37
N SER A 876 -42.39 10.06 22.05
CA SER A 876 -43.17 11.14 21.44
C SER A 876 -43.84 10.73 20.13
N GLY A 877 -44.92 11.42 19.77
CA GLY A 877 -45.44 11.37 18.40
C GLY A 877 -44.52 12.07 17.40
N THR A 878 -44.96 12.16 16.15
CA THR A 878 -44.27 12.93 15.10
C THR A 878 -45.18 13.99 14.49
N ASP A 879 -44.61 15.15 14.13
CA ASP A 879 -45.33 16.26 13.48
C ASP A 879 -45.75 15.95 12.03
N SER A 880 -45.15 14.93 11.42
CA SER A 880 -45.46 14.52 10.04
C SER A 880 -46.79 13.78 9.92
N ASN A 881 -47.28 13.16 11.00
CA ASN A 881 -48.53 12.41 11.03
C ASN A 881 -49.18 12.52 12.42
N ASP A 882 -50.27 13.30 12.52
CA ASP A 882 -50.97 13.57 13.79
C ASP A 882 -51.55 12.29 14.46
N ASP A 883 -51.66 11.17 13.73
CA ASP A 883 -52.15 9.88 14.25
C ASP A 883 -51.01 8.91 14.65
N ALA A 884 -49.75 9.22 14.33
CA ALA A 884 -48.58 8.37 14.59
C ALA A 884 -48.04 8.59 16.01
N ASN A 885 -48.49 7.76 16.95
CA ASN A 885 -48.08 7.83 18.36
C ASN A 885 -47.55 6.47 18.86
N PRO A 886 -46.56 6.47 19.78
CA PRO A 886 -46.11 5.24 20.41
C PRO A 886 -47.15 4.61 21.35
N GLU A 887 -47.32 3.30 21.26
CA GLU A 887 -48.18 2.44 22.09
C GLU A 887 -47.40 1.24 22.66
N ASN A 888 -47.74 0.80 23.86
CA ASN A 888 -47.16 -0.34 24.58
C ASN A 888 -45.62 -0.26 24.72
N VAL A 889 -45.11 0.91 25.10
CA VAL A 889 -43.68 1.12 25.34
C VAL A 889 -43.34 0.75 26.79
N ASN A 890 -42.43 -0.22 26.98
CA ASN A 890 -41.92 -0.61 28.29
C ASN A 890 -40.50 -0.08 28.47
N ILE A 891 -40.30 0.83 29.43
CA ILE A 891 -39.00 1.38 29.83
C ILE A 891 -38.65 0.80 31.19
N THR A 892 -37.77 -0.21 31.23
CA THR A 892 -37.54 -0.97 32.48
C THR A 892 -36.08 -1.26 32.78
N GLN A 893 -35.64 -1.27 34.04
CA GLN A 893 -34.26 -1.67 34.40
C GLN A 893 -33.14 -0.80 33.78
N ASN A 894 -33.44 0.41 33.32
CA ASN A 894 -32.43 1.31 32.80
C ASN A 894 -31.77 2.12 33.92
N THR A 895 -30.52 2.54 33.71
CA THR A 895 -29.76 3.42 34.62
C THR A 895 -29.48 4.74 33.92
N LEU A 896 -29.93 5.86 34.48
CA LEU A 896 -29.72 7.21 33.97
C LEU A 896 -29.01 8.04 35.04
N GLU A 897 -27.85 8.61 34.71
CA GLU A 897 -27.06 9.42 35.65
C GLU A 897 -26.30 10.56 34.95
N THR A 898 -25.99 11.63 35.68
CA THR A 898 -25.07 12.70 35.21
C THR A 898 -25.50 13.38 33.90
N PHE A 899 -26.62 14.10 33.90
CA PHE A 899 -27.07 14.93 32.77
C PHE A 899 -26.86 16.42 33.04
N ASN A 900 -26.49 17.16 32.00
CA ASN A 900 -26.23 18.60 32.10
C ASN A 900 -26.78 19.37 30.89
N ALA A 901 -27.64 20.34 31.16
CA ALA A 901 -28.23 21.22 30.15
C ALA A 901 -27.91 22.69 30.48
N GLU A 902 -27.29 23.45 29.57
CA GLU A 902 -26.99 24.88 29.76
C GLU A 902 -28.16 25.76 29.29
N GLY A 903 -29.11 26.04 30.17
CA GLY A 903 -30.21 26.98 29.90
C GLY A 903 -31.55 26.33 29.53
N ALA A 904 -31.61 24.99 29.51
CA ALA A 904 -32.82 24.17 29.48
C ALA A 904 -32.79 23.12 30.62
N PRO A 905 -33.89 22.39 30.90
CA PRO A 905 -33.86 21.27 31.84
C PRO A 905 -33.14 20.04 31.25
N ALA A 906 -32.52 19.28 32.15
CA ALA A 906 -32.02 17.94 31.90
C ALA A 906 -33.01 16.94 32.52
N GLU A 907 -33.65 16.13 31.67
CA GLU A 907 -34.79 15.29 32.02
C GLU A 907 -34.46 13.81 31.77
N GLY A 908 -34.89 12.93 32.69
CA GLY A 908 -34.65 11.49 32.65
C GLY A 908 -35.51 10.80 31.61
N VAL A 909 -36.78 10.59 31.92
CA VAL A 909 -37.77 10.00 31.01
C VAL A 909 -38.84 11.02 30.66
N VAL A 910 -39.04 11.25 29.36
CA VAL A 910 -39.93 12.29 28.85
C VAL A 910 -40.98 11.69 27.93
N ILE A 911 -42.25 11.96 28.23
CA ILE A 911 -43.37 11.64 27.36
C ILE A 911 -43.90 12.96 26.80
N SER A 912 -43.64 13.22 25.52
CA SER A 912 -44.09 14.44 24.85
C SER A 912 -45.31 14.17 23.97
N SER A 913 -46.37 14.94 24.20
CA SER A 913 -47.52 15.03 23.29
C SER A 913 -47.62 16.46 22.78
N ASP A 914 -46.90 16.79 21.72
CA ASP A 914 -47.00 18.13 21.13
C ASP A 914 -48.41 18.44 20.57
N ARG A 915 -49.28 17.43 20.44
CA ARG A 915 -50.68 17.61 20.04
C ARG A 915 -51.67 16.73 20.79
N VAL A 916 -52.80 17.34 21.08
CA VAL A 916 -53.96 16.81 21.81
C VAL A 916 -54.39 15.47 21.20
N ASN A 917 -54.47 14.42 22.02
CA ASN A 917 -55.21 13.15 21.81
C ASN A 917 -54.39 11.89 21.42
N ALA A 918 -53.16 11.75 21.92
CA ALA A 918 -52.39 10.50 21.84
C ALA A 918 -52.71 9.57 23.04
N ASP A 919 -53.01 8.31 22.75
CA ASP A 919 -53.44 7.28 23.71
C ASP A 919 -52.20 6.57 24.29
N TYR A 920 -51.58 7.19 25.29
CA TYR A 920 -50.40 6.63 25.98
C TYR A 920 -50.76 5.73 27.18
N GLU A 921 -51.99 5.18 27.25
CA GLU A 921 -52.46 4.34 28.38
C GLU A 921 -51.62 3.05 28.58
N SER A 922 -50.61 2.82 27.75
CA SER A 922 -49.78 1.61 27.72
C SER A 922 -48.28 1.84 27.93
N ILE A 923 -47.83 3.06 28.28
CA ILE A 923 -46.43 3.31 28.65
C ILE A 923 -46.15 2.89 30.09
N LYS A 924 -45.11 2.07 30.28
CA LYS A 924 -44.60 1.66 31.60
C LYS A 924 -43.18 2.16 31.78
N ILE A 925 -42.91 2.78 32.91
CA ILE A 925 -41.58 3.26 33.33
C ILE A 925 -41.32 2.66 34.70
N ASN A 926 -40.81 1.43 34.80
CA ASN A 926 -40.65 0.79 36.10
C ASN A 926 -39.27 0.14 36.28
N ARG A 927 -38.82 -0.04 37.52
CA ARG A 927 -37.51 -0.64 37.84
C ARG A 927 -36.32 0.09 37.23
N ASN A 928 -36.42 1.37 36.93
CA ASN A 928 -35.27 2.16 36.46
C ASN A 928 -34.53 2.78 37.65
N SER A 929 -33.25 3.06 37.48
CA SER A 929 -32.45 3.93 38.33
C SER A 929 -32.37 5.30 37.66
N LEU A 930 -33.06 6.28 38.21
CA LEU A 930 -33.14 7.65 37.70
C LEU A 930 -32.44 8.58 38.70
N ASP A 931 -31.20 8.93 38.44
CA ASP A 931 -30.42 9.87 39.28
C ASP A 931 -30.03 11.09 38.43
N VAL A 932 -31.05 11.88 38.10
CA VAL A 932 -30.95 13.01 37.16
C VAL A 932 -31.74 14.22 37.67
N PRO A 933 -31.50 15.45 37.17
CA PRO A 933 -32.12 16.64 37.74
C PRO A 933 -33.66 16.68 37.70
N VAL A 934 -34.28 16.08 36.69
CA VAL A 934 -35.73 15.89 36.58
C VAL A 934 -36.00 14.46 36.14
N ASP A 935 -36.57 13.62 36.99
CA ASP A 935 -36.63 12.18 36.73
C ASP A 935 -37.64 11.81 35.64
N ILE A 936 -38.87 12.31 35.75
CA ILE A 936 -39.96 12.01 34.82
C ILE A 936 -40.70 13.27 34.46
N VAL A 937 -40.89 13.47 33.16
CA VAL A 937 -41.74 14.53 32.61
C VAL A 937 -42.79 13.94 31.71
N ASN A 938 -44.06 14.16 32.05
CA ASN A 938 -45.19 13.74 31.23
C ASN A 938 -46.01 14.94 30.77
N TYR A 939 -45.94 15.23 29.48
CA TYR A 939 -46.76 16.24 28.81
C TYR A 939 -48.06 15.67 28.23
N ALA A 940 -48.25 14.35 28.26
CA ALA A 940 -49.46 13.71 27.81
C ALA A 940 -50.64 13.82 28.79
N SER A 941 -51.86 13.60 28.29
CA SER A 941 -53.07 13.59 29.12
C SER A 941 -53.19 12.36 30.01
N GLU A 942 -52.63 11.23 29.58
CA GLU A 942 -52.70 9.95 30.29
C GLU A 942 -51.60 9.81 31.33
N SER A 943 -51.82 8.96 32.34
CA SER A 943 -50.87 8.76 33.44
C SER A 943 -50.08 7.46 33.24
N PRO A 944 -48.78 7.50 32.87
CA PRO A 944 -47.96 6.30 32.75
C PRO A 944 -47.78 5.62 34.11
N ASP A 945 -47.53 4.30 34.07
CA ASP A 945 -47.16 3.52 35.24
C ASP A 945 -45.66 3.68 35.50
N ALA A 946 -45.32 4.58 36.42
CA ALA A 946 -43.99 4.98 36.82
C ALA A 946 -43.54 4.37 38.17
N ARG A 947 -44.17 3.27 38.60
CA ARG A 947 -43.90 2.67 39.92
C ARG A 947 -42.60 1.89 39.93
N LEU A 948 -42.06 1.67 41.12
CA LEU A 948 -40.91 0.81 41.38
C LEU A 948 -39.64 1.29 40.68
N ASN A 949 -39.45 2.59 40.50
CA ASN A 949 -38.16 3.17 40.12
C ASN A 949 -37.38 3.57 41.37
N TYR A 950 -36.05 3.52 41.28
CA TYR A 950 -35.11 4.12 42.22
C TYR A 950 -34.78 5.53 41.72
N TYR A 951 -34.91 6.55 42.58
CA TYR A 951 -34.75 7.97 42.20
C TYR A 951 -33.49 8.61 42.84
N GLY A 952 -32.48 7.79 43.16
CA GLY A 952 -31.32 8.23 43.95
C GLY A 952 -31.63 8.40 45.44
N ASP A 953 -30.75 9.11 46.14
CA ASP A 953 -30.90 9.47 47.56
C ASP A 953 -31.83 10.69 47.77
N ASP A 954 -32.22 11.36 46.68
CA ASP A 954 -33.04 12.57 46.69
C ASP A 954 -34.54 12.27 46.48
N VAL A 955 -35.39 13.30 46.63
CA VAL A 955 -36.85 13.18 46.42
C VAL A 955 -37.15 13.08 44.91
N PRO A 956 -38.02 12.14 44.47
CA PRO A 956 -38.41 12.03 43.06
C PRO A 956 -38.95 13.34 42.49
N THR A 957 -38.40 13.80 41.37
CA THR A 957 -38.82 14.99 40.65
C THR A 957 -39.66 14.60 39.44
N VAL A 958 -40.98 14.51 39.65
CA VAL A 958 -41.96 14.14 38.61
C VAL A 958 -42.79 15.36 38.19
N THR A 959 -42.80 15.68 36.90
CA THR A 959 -43.60 16.76 36.30
C THR A 959 -44.71 16.17 35.42
N GLY A 960 -45.95 16.62 35.58
CA GLY A 960 -47.12 16.07 34.87
C GLY A 960 -47.87 15.00 35.68
N ASN A 961 -48.81 14.29 35.04
CA ASN A 961 -49.53 13.20 35.70
C ASN A 961 -48.75 11.90 35.53
N ALA A 962 -48.40 11.19 36.61
CA ALA A 962 -47.83 9.84 36.54
C ALA A 962 -48.19 9.07 37.82
N VAL A 963 -48.26 7.74 37.74
CA VAL A 963 -48.47 6.88 38.91
C VAL A 963 -47.12 6.32 39.35
N TYR A 964 -46.54 6.77 40.47
CA TYR A 964 -45.12 6.46 40.79
C TYR A 964 -44.84 5.87 42.19
N ASP A 965 -45.84 5.35 42.89
CA ASP A 965 -45.70 4.69 44.21
C ASP A 965 -45.94 3.16 44.13
N PRO A 966 -45.08 2.30 44.70
CA PRO A 966 -43.93 2.57 45.57
C PRO A 966 -42.62 2.85 44.83
N VAL A 967 -41.70 3.60 45.47
CA VAL A 967 -40.34 3.84 44.95
C VAL A 967 -39.37 2.81 45.51
N LEU A 968 -38.39 2.35 44.73
CA LEU A 968 -37.35 1.47 45.23
C LEU A 968 -36.42 2.26 46.17
N THR A 969 -36.00 1.64 47.26
CA THR A 969 -34.97 2.20 48.18
C THR A 969 -33.57 1.72 47.85
N THR A 970 -33.47 0.76 46.92
CA THR A 970 -32.24 0.16 46.45
C THR A 970 -32.26 0.17 44.92
N ALA A 971 -31.12 0.42 44.29
CA ALA A 971 -31.01 0.37 42.84
C ALA A 971 -31.45 -1.01 42.29
N PRO A 972 -32.13 -1.06 41.14
CA PRO A 972 -32.61 -2.31 40.54
C PRO A 972 -31.55 -3.41 40.37
N SER A 973 -30.29 -3.03 40.08
CA SER A 973 -29.15 -3.95 39.92
C SER A 973 -28.74 -4.67 41.21
N ASP A 974 -29.10 -4.12 42.37
CA ASP A 974 -28.72 -4.64 43.68
C ASP A 974 -29.86 -5.46 44.34
N LEU A 975 -31.02 -5.55 43.69
CA LEU A 975 -32.17 -6.31 44.19
C LEU A 975 -31.95 -7.83 44.02
N ASP A 976 -31.96 -8.59 45.12
CA ASP A 976 -31.87 -10.06 45.10
C ASP A 976 -33.27 -10.71 45.06
N VAL A 977 -34.04 -10.47 43.99
CA VAL A 977 -35.41 -11.02 43.79
C VAL A 977 -35.69 -11.49 42.36
N ASP A 978 -36.45 -12.59 42.23
CA ASP A 978 -36.80 -13.21 40.93
C ASP A 978 -37.88 -12.43 40.14
N SER A 979 -38.71 -11.62 40.81
CA SER A 979 -39.73 -10.76 40.18
C SER A 979 -39.84 -9.41 40.91
N VAL A 980 -40.32 -8.35 40.22
CA VAL A 980 -40.60 -7.04 40.85
C VAL A 980 -41.60 -7.17 41.98
N GLU A 981 -42.56 -8.07 41.78
CA GLU A 981 -43.69 -8.33 42.67
C GLU A 981 -43.23 -8.86 44.05
N ASP A 982 -42.02 -9.43 44.09
CA ASP A 982 -41.39 -10.01 45.26
C ASP A 982 -40.45 -9.04 46.00
N THR A 983 -40.17 -7.84 45.44
CA THR A 983 -39.30 -6.88 46.11
C THR A 983 -39.93 -6.38 47.41
N THR A 984 -39.09 -6.24 48.43
CA THR A 984 -39.42 -5.61 49.73
C THR A 984 -38.59 -4.35 49.99
N GLU A 985 -37.68 -4.02 49.08
CA GLU A 985 -36.78 -2.86 49.15
C GLU A 985 -37.42 -1.66 48.45
N TYR A 986 -38.59 -1.26 48.96
CA TYR A 986 -39.36 -0.14 48.45
C TYR A 986 -39.91 0.70 49.61
N GLY A 987 -40.02 2.01 49.41
CA GLY A 987 -40.35 2.97 50.45
C GLY A 987 -41.41 3.98 50.01
N SER A 988 -42.01 4.65 51.00
CA SER A 988 -42.79 5.88 50.85
C SER A 988 -42.07 6.91 51.69
N VAL A 989 -41.31 7.78 51.05
CA VAL A 989 -40.62 8.86 51.77
C VAL A 989 -41.27 10.18 51.42
N LEU A 990 -41.63 10.93 52.46
CA LEU A 990 -42.10 12.30 52.41
C LEU A 990 -41.10 13.16 53.19
N GLU A 991 -40.24 13.90 52.50
CA GLU A 991 -39.35 14.89 53.11
C GLU A 991 -39.97 16.29 52.98
N VAL A 992 -40.27 16.96 54.09
CA VAL A 992 -40.87 18.31 54.10
C VAL A 992 -39.80 19.35 54.41
N LYS A 993 -39.32 20.07 53.40
CA LYS A 993 -38.55 21.31 53.60
C LYS A 993 -39.51 22.42 54.09
N SER A 994 -39.31 22.88 55.32
CA SER A 994 -40.02 24.03 55.91
C SER A 994 -39.01 25.12 56.26
N ASP A 995 -39.27 26.33 55.80
CA ASP A 995 -38.58 27.56 56.16
C ASP A 995 -39.07 28.10 57.53
N GLY A 996 -38.66 27.46 58.63
CA GLY A 996 -38.93 27.91 60.01
C GLY A 996 -38.34 27.01 61.10
N GLU A 997 -37.96 27.59 62.26
CA GLU A 997 -37.07 27.06 63.32
C GLU A 997 -37.55 25.82 64.15
N ALA A 998 -38.30 24.87 63.55
CA ALA A 998 -38.59 23.56 64.16
C ALA A 998 -38.87 22.47 63.09
N VAL A 999 -38.42 21.22 63.33
CA VAL A 999 -38.57 20.07 62.42
C VAL A 999 -39.42 18.99 63.10
N ALA A 1000 -40.41 18.40 62.42
CA ALA A 1000 -41.21 17.29 62.95
C ALA A 1000 -41.00 16.02 62.10
N VAL A 1001 -40.78 14.88 62.76
CA VAL A 1001 -40.45 13.59 62.13
C VAL A 1001 -41.44 12.53 62.63
N GLY A 1002 -42.22 11.94 61.72
CA GLY A 1002 -43.13 10.83 62.02
C GLY A 1002 -42.49 9.48 61.72
N PHE A 1003 -42.63 8.53 62.63
CA PHE A 1003 -42.05 7.18 62.52
C PHE A 1003 -43.15 6.19 62.17
N THR A 1004 -43.14 5.63 60.97
CA THR A 1004 -44.15 4.65 60.52
C THR A 1004 -43.85 3.23 60.98
N ALA A 1005 -42.61 2.94 61.37
CA ALA A 1005 -42.15 1.72 62.03
C ALA A 1005 -41.29 2.08 63.26
N PRO A 1006 -41.02 1.16 64.21
CA PRO A 1006 -40.13 1.43 65.32
C PRO A 1006 -38.70 1.67 64.80
N SER A 1007 -38.02 2.70 65.30
CA SER A 1007 -36.61 2.90 64.95
C SER A 1007 -35.73 1.86 65.65
N GLU A 1008 -34.71 1.34 64.96
CA GLU A 1008 -33.71 0.46 65.57
C GLU A 1008 -32.68 1.25 66.41
N GLU A 1009 -32.62 2.57 66.25
CA GLU A 1009 -31.67 3.47 66.89
C GLU A 1009 -32.39 4.57 67.70
N PRO A 1010 -31.79 5.07 68.79
CA PRO A 1010 -32.37 6.16 69.56
C PRO A 1010 -32.19 7.51 68.86
N VAL A 1011 -33.03 8.50 69.22
CA VAL A 1011 -33.07 9.84 68.62
C VAL A 1011 -31.69 10.52 68.60
N SER A 1012 -30.84 10.33 69.61
CA SER A 1012 -29.51 10.95 69.60
C SER A 1012 -28.54 10.34 68.58
N ASP A 1013 -28.73 9.07 68.20
CA ASP A 1013 -27.95 8.39 67.17
C ASP A 1013 -28.52 8.71 65.77
N LEU A 1014 -29.86 8.70 65.62
CA LEU A 1014 -30.59 9.07 64.40
C LEU A 1014 -30.21 10.44 63.83
N PHE A 1015 -29.90 11.40 64.71
CA PHE A 1015 -29.55 12.77 64.33
C PHE A 1015 -28.09 13.13 64.66
N SER A 1016 -27.23 12.12 64.85
CA SER A 1016 -25.83 12.33 65.28
C SER A 1016 -24.96 13.03 64.23
N ASP A 1017 -25.33 12.95 62.95
CA ASP A 1017 -24.62 13.57 61.82
C ASP A 1017 -25.19 14.96 61.43
N VAL A 1018 -26.24 15.43 62.10
CA VAL A 1018 -26.87 16.74 61.84
C VAL A 1018 -26.30 17.80 62.78
N GLU A 1019 -25.63 18.83 62.23
CA GLU A 1019 -25.16 19.98 63.03
C GLU A 1019 -26.33 20.93 63.37
N PHE A 1020 -26.78 20.92 64.62
CA PHE A 1020 -27.73 21.90 65.15
C PHE A 1020 -27.03 23.12 65.78
N GLU A 1021 -27.68 24.29 65.83
CA GLU A 1021 -27.22 25.41 66.67
C GLU A 1021 -27.36 25.07 68.17
N SER A 1022 -26.49 25.64 69.01
CA SER A 1022 -26.31 25.18 70.40
C SER A 1022 -27.61 25.14 71.22
N GLY A 1023 -28.05 23.95 71.64
CA GLY A 1023 -29.21 23.77 72.52
C GLY A 1023 -30.39 22.98 71.95
N ALA A 1024 -30.21 22.26 70.84
CA ALA A 1024 -31.28 21.47 70.21
C ALA A 1024 -31.81 20.33 71.10
N ALA A 1025 -33.13 20.22 71.13
CA ALA A 1025 -33.89 19.29 71.96
C ALA A 1025 -35.01 18.63 71.15
N ALA A 1026 -35.19 17.33 71.35
CA ALA A 1026 -36.25 16.52 70.77
C ALA A 1026 -37.38 16.35 71.79
N TYR A 1027 -38.61 16.58 71.34
CA TYR A 1027 -39.83 16.51 72.12
C TYR A 1027 -40.79 15.48 71.52
N ARG A 1028 -41.39 14.66 72.37
CA ARG A 1028 -42.55 13.82 72.05
C ARG A 1028 -43.80 14.54 72.49
N TYR A 1029 -44.87 14.43 71.74
CA TYR A 1029 -46.15 14.99 72.14
C TYR A 1029 -46.98 13.97 72.96
N ASP A 1030 -47.43 14.35 74.16
CA ASP A 1030 -48.32 13.56 75.03
C ASP A 1030 -49.64 14.32 75.28
N VAL A 1031 -50.78 13.62 75.22
CA VAL A 1031 -52.11 14.25 75.32
C VAL A 1031 -52.43 14.82 76.71
N ASP A 1032 -51.88 14.24 77.78
CA ASP A 1032 -52.11 14.65 79.16
C ASP A 1032 -51.10 15.73 79.60
N SER A 1033 -49.93 15.76 78.97
CA SER A 1033 -48.72 16.45 79.45
C SER A 1033 -48.17 17.51 78.49
N GLY A 1034 -48.61 17.52 77.23
CA GLY A 1034 -48.07 18.37 76.15
C GLY A 1034 -46.73 17.85 75.61
N PHE A 1035 -45.90 18.73 75.06
CA PHE A 1035 -44.55 18.38 74.61
C PHE A 1035 -43.65 17.97 75.78
N GLU A 1036 -43.26 16.70 75.80
CA GLU A 1036 -42.30 16.14 76.74
C GLU A 1036 -40.92 16.10 76.10
N LEU A 1037 -39.91 16.63 76.80
CA LEU A 1037 -38.52 16.50 76.36
C LEU A 1037 -38.11 15.03 76.42
N VAL A 1038 -37.82 14.44 75.27
CA VAL A 1038 -37.43 13.03 75.14
C VAL A 1038 -35.96 12.84 74.79
N SER A 1039 -35.26 13.85 74.27
CA SER A 1039 -33.80 13.80 74.18
C SER A 1039 -33.20 15.19 74.07
N ASN A 1040 -32.10 15.46 74.77
CA ASN A 1040 -31.21 16.57 74.42
C ASN A 1040 -30.17 16.06 73.44
N ILE A 1041 -30.33 16.40 72.15
CA ILE A 1041 -29.59 15.79 71.03
C ILE A 1041 -28.07 15.93 71.23
N GLU A 1042 -27.59 17.06 71.77
CA GLU A 1042 -26.15 17.30 72.01
C GLU A 1042 -25.54 16.56 73.23
N SER A 1043 -26.36 16.09 74.17
CA SER A 1043 -25.87 15.51 75.44
C SER A 1043 -26.27 14.06 75.66
N ALA A 1044 -27.10 13.49 74.77
CA ALA A 1044 -27.72 12.17 74.87
C ALA A 1044 -28.43 11.91 76.22
N ASP A 1045 -28.79 12.97 76.95
CA ASP A 1045 -29.47 12.88 78.23
C ASP A 1045 -30.97 12.75 77.97
N GLY A 1046 -31.53 11.58 78.32
CA GLY A 1046 -32.95 11.24 78.10
C GLY A 1046 -33.25 10.32 76.91
N ASP A 1047 -32.23 9.91 76.17
CA ASP A 1047 -32.31 9.28 74.84
C ASP A 1047 -33.44 8.26 74.63
N TYR A 1048 -34.22 8.49 73.57
CA TYR A 1048 -35.51 7.86 73.31
C TYR A 1048 -35.50 7.17 71.94
N THR A 1049 -36.01 5.95 71.84
CA THR A 1049 -36.18 5.24 70.57
C THR A 1049 -37.64 5.33 70.14
N PRO A 1050 -37.96 6.00 69.01
CA PRO A 1050 -39.33 6.17 68.55
C PRO A 1050 -39.96 4.84 68.12
N ASN A 1051 -41.22 4.60 68.51
CA ASN A 1051 -42.01 3.46 68.04
C ASN A 1051 -42.81 3.80 66.78
N ALA A 1052 -43.34 2.76 66.12
CA ALA A 1052 -44.30 2.94 65.04
C ALA A 1052 -45.49 3.82 65.47
N GLY A 1053 -45.79 4.81 64.65
CA GLY A 1053 -46.83 5.83 64.82
C GLY A 1053 -46.43 7.10 65.55
N GLU A 1054 -45.23 7.17 66.14
CA GLU A 1054 -44.87 8.32 66.97
C GLU A 1054 -44.32 9.50 66.14
N VAL A 1055 -44.56 10.73 66.62
CA VAL A 1055 -44.01 11.95 66.03
C VAL A 1055 -43.05 12.60 67.03
N ILE A 1056 -41.83 12.89 66.58
CA ILE A 1056 -40.78 13.58 67.31
C ILE A 1056 -40.58 14.98 66.72
N VAL A 1057 -40.59 16.00 67.57
CA VAL A 1057 -40.38 17.41 67.17
C VAL A 1057 -39.04 17.89 67.70
N ILE A 1058 -38.18 18.36 66.80
CA ILE A 1058 -36.86 18.92 67.09
C ILE A 1058 -36.95 20.45 67.07
N ALA A 1059 -36.53 21.08 68.16
CA ALA A 1059 -36.45 22.54 68.29
C ALA A 1059 -35.04 22.97 68.72
N THR A 1060 -34.55 24.09 68.18
CA THR A 1060 -33.19 24.60 68.40
C THR A 1060 -33.04 25.49 69.64
N ASP A 1061 -34.15 25.94 70.25
CA ASP A 1061 -34.15 26.68 71.52
C ASP A 1061 -34.64 25.78 72.67
N SER A 1062 -33.85 25.69 73.75
CA SER A 1062 -34.05 24.82 74.93
C SER A 1062 -35.35 25.04 75.75
N ALA A 1063 -36.27 25.87 75.25
CA ALA A 1063 -37.64 25.98 75.71
C ALA A 1063 -38.54 26.30 74.51
N ILE A 1064 -39.55 25.46 74.27
CA ILE A 1064 -40.69 25.82 73.41
C ILE A 1064 -41.38 27.00 74.12
N ASP A 1065 -41.11 28.24 73.70
CA ASP A 1065 -41.87 29.42 74.15
C ASP A 1065 -43.29 29.34 73.54
N ASP A 1066 -44.30 29.85 74.24
CA ASP A 1066 -45.76 29.62 74.06
C ASP A 1066 -46.39 29.99 72.67
N GLU A 1067 -45.64 30.01 71.56
CA GLU A 1067 -46.09 30.38 70.20
C GLU A 1067 -45.89 29.28 69.15
N ILE A 1068 -45.84 28.00 69.55
CA ILE A 1068 -46.19 26.87 68.68
C ILE A 1068 -47.51 26.28 69.19
N VAL A 1069 -48.61 26.64 68.52
CA VAL A 1069 -49.94 26.11 68.82
C VAL A 1069 -50.22 24.95 67.87
N VAL A 1070 -50.14 23.73 68.38
CA VAL A 1070 -50.70 22.53 67.72
C VAL A 1070 -52.08 22.28 68.35
N PRO A 1071 -53.20 22.62 67.68
CA PRO A 1071 -54.52 22.45 68.26
C PRO A 1071 -54.96 20.98 68.13
N ILE A 1072 -54.74 20.20 69.19
CA ILE A 1072 -55.32 18.87 69.37
C ILE A 1072 -56.43 19.02 70.41
N ASP A 1073 -57.70 18.87 70.01
CA ASP A 1073 -58.80 18.62 70.95
C ASP A 1073 -59.42 17.26 70.61
N VAL A 1074 -59.38 16.35 71.58
CA VAL A 1074 -59.86 14.97 71.45
C VAL A 1074 -61.28 14.86 72.01
N THR A 1075 -62.22 14.36 71.22
CA THR A 1075 -63.53 13.99 71.74
C THR A 1075 -63.48 12.66 72.49
N GLU A 1076 -63.23 12.71 73.79
CA GLU A 1076 -63.95 11.84 74.73
C GLU A 1076 -64.96 12.68 75.55
N THR A 1077 -66.20 12.20 75.55
CA THR A 1077 -67.47 12.82 75.96
C THR A 1077 -67.60 13.44 77.37
N ASP A 1078 -66.79 14.41 77.79
CA ASP A 1078 -67.14 15.29 78.94
C ASP A 1078 -66.29 16.58 79.03
N THR A 1079 -66.44 17.53 78.10
CA THR A 1079 -66.08 18.94 78.32
C THR A 1079 -67.22 19.87 77.88
N GLU A 1080 -67.74 20.68 78.81
CA GLU A 1080 -68.76 21.71 78.53
C GLU A 1080 -68.12 22.93 77.83
N SER A 1081 -67.97 22.92 76.50
CA SER A 1081 -68.03 24.07 75.56
C SER A 1081 -67.57 23.64 74.16
N ALA A 1082 -68.26 24.05 73.10
CA ALA A 1082 -67.80 23.87 71.71
C ALA A 1082 -66.51 24.68 71.49
N THR A 1083 -65.43 24.01 71.10
CA THR A 1083 -64.11 24.59 70.84
C THR A 1083 -63.96 24.90 69.34
N GLU A 1084 -63.57 26.14 69.04
CA GLU A 1084 -63.38 26.73 67.71
C GLU A 1084 -61.86 26.68 67.43
N VAL A 1085 -61.41 26.07 66.32
CA VAL A 1085 -59.99 25.90 65.98
C VAL A 1085 -59.54 26.92 64.93
N ASP A 1086 -58.46 27.67 65.22
CA ASP A 1086 -57.80 28.62 64.29
C ASP A 1086 -56.61 27.90 63.59
N ILE A 1087 -56.61 27.77 62.25
CA ILE A 1087 -55.51 27.17 61.45
C ILE A 1087 -54.80 28.21 60.55
N ASN A 1088 -53.48 28.06 60.34
CA ASN A 1088 -52.59 28.97 59.60
C ASN A 1088 -52.06 28.37 58.28
N SER A 1089 -51.43 29.17 57.42
CA SER A 1089 -50.81 28.70 56.16
C SER A 1089 -49.68 27.69 56.41
N GLY A 1090 -49.66 26.59 55.64
CA GLY A 1090 -48.77 25.44 55.83
C GLY A 1090 -49.52 24.15 56.19
N TRP A 1091 -48.80 23.10 56.59
CA TRP A 1091 -49.38 21.83 57.06
C TRP A 1091 -49.97 21.96 58.47
N ASN A 1092 -51.19 21.45 58.66
CA ASN A 1092 -51.90 21.41 59.93
C ASN A 1092 -52.38 19.96 60.19
N LEU A 1093 -52.16 19.42 61.39
CA LEU A 1093 -52.69 18.11 61.81
C LEU A 1093 -54.04 18.32 62.51
N VAL A 1094 -55.13 17.72 62.00
CA VAL A 1094 -56.50 17.85 62.54
C VAL A 1094 -57.10 16.49 62.91
N PRO A 1095 -58.12 16.39 63.78
CA PRO A 1095 -58.74 15.10 64.13
C PRO A 1095 -59.45 14.42 62.94
N THR A 1096 -59.35 13.09 62.86
CA THR A 1096 -60.06 12.29 61.85
C THR A 1096 -61.58 12.43 62.01
N GLY A 1097 -62.28 12.91 60.97
CA GLY A 1097 -63.74 13.11 60.95
C GLY A 1097 -64.25 14.55 61.07
N ALA A 1098 -63.36 15.55 61.16
CA ALA A 1098 -63.75 16.97 61.14
C ALA A 1098 -64.29 17.37 59.75
N ALA A 1099 -65.53 17.86 59.66
CA ALA A 1099 -66.18 18.25 58.40
C ALA A 1099 -66.35 19.78 58.27
N ASP A 1100 -66.31 20.29 57.04
CA ASP A 1100 -66.77 21.66 56.71
C ASP A 1100 -68.31 21.71 56.78
N GLY A 1101 -68.84 21.66 58.00
CA GLY A 1101 -70.24 21.86 58.33
C GLY A 1101 -71.09 20.60 58.32
N ASP A 1102 -71.81 20.39 59.43
CA ASP A 1102 -72.98 19.53 59.43
C ASP A 1102 -74.19 20.26 58.80
N ALA A 1103 -75.29 19.54 58.59
CA ALA A 1103 -76.50 20.02 57.89
C ALA A 1103 -77.19 21.25 58.53
N ASP A 1104 -76.71 21.77 59.66
CA ASP A 1104 -77.20 22.97 60.33
C ASP A 1104 -76.23 24.19 60.23
N GLY A 1105 -75.10 24.07 59.52
CA GLY A 1105 -74.29 25.21 59.05
C GLY A 1105 -73.34 25.82 60.08
N ASN A 1106 -72.76 25.01 60.97
CA ASN A 1106 -71.67 25.41 61.86
C ASN A 1106 -70.45 24.53 61.56
N PRO A 1107 -69.32 25.05 61.05
CA PRO A 1107 -68.17 24.23 60.71
C PRO A 1107 -67.34 23.87 61.95
N ASP A 1108 -66.74 22.67 61.96
CA ASP A 1108 -65.77 22.24 62.98
C ASP A 1108 -64.36 22.86 62.73
N ILE A 1109 -64.17 23.56 61.60
CA ILE A 1109 -62.90 24.18 61.17
C ILE A 1109 -63.15 25.62 60.66
N VAL A 1110 -62.40 26.64 61.12
CA VAL A 1110 -62.48 28.03 60.63
C VAL A 1110 -61.13 28.52 60.08
N VAL A 1111 -61.04 28.79 58.77
CA VAL A 1111 -59.81 29.30 58.11
C VAL A 1111 -59.79 30.82 58.12
N ARG A 1112 -58.75 31.43 58.71
CA ARG A 1112 -58.63 32.90 58.81
C ARG A 1112 -57.97 33.58 57.60
N ASP A 1113 -57.12 32.89 56.84
CA ASP A 1113 -56.41 33.44 55.68
C ASP A 1113 -56.10 32.32 54.65
N GLY A 1114 -57.08 32.00 53.79
CA GLY A 1114 -57.01 30.91 52.80
C GLY A 1114 -58.38 30.28 52.50
N SER A 1115 -58.42 29.23 51.70
CA SER A 1115 -59.62 28.38 51.47
C SER A 1115 -59.23 26.90 51.48
N ILE A 1116 -60.02 26.06 52.15
CA ILE A 1116 -59.92 24.59 52.05
C ILE A 1116 -60.46 24.21 50.67
N LEU A 1117 -59.73 23.39 49.91
CA LEU A 1117 -60.13 22.96 48.57
C LEU A 1117 -61.29 21.94 48.70
N GLU A 1118 -62.51 22.27 48.25
CA GLU A 1118 -63.62 21.31 48.16
C GLU A 1118 -63.50 20.49 46.85
N THR A 1119 -63.52 19.16 46.94
CA THR A 1119 -64.60 18.40 46.29
C THR A 1119 -64.91 17.12 47.06
N THR A 1120 -66.20 16.85 47.18
CA THR A 1120 -66.86 15.65 47.68
C THR A 1120 -66.22 14.30 47.25
N GLN A 1121 -65.20 13.86 47.96
CA GLN A 1121 -65.06 12.46 48.35
C GLN A 1121 -65.03 12.45 49.88
N GLU A 1122 -65.73 11.49 50.48
CA GLU A 1122 -65.70 11.27 51.92
C GLU A 1122 -64.23 11.24 52.36
N LEU A 1123 -63.88 12.04 53.39
CA LEU A 1123 -62.62 11.84 54.11
C LEU A 1123 -62.52 10.33 54.37
N GLN A 1124 -61.54 9.65 53.76
CA GLN A 1124 -61.43 8.21 53.94
C GLN A 1124 -61.26 7.93 55.43
N GLU A 1125 -62.15 7.13 56.02
CA GLU A 1125 -61.81 6.43 57.24
C GLU A 1125 -60.58 5.56 56.94
N GLN A 1126 -59.53 5.70 57.75
CA GLN A 1126 -58.32 4.91 57.58
C GLN A 1126 -58.65 3.41 57.72
N PRO A 1127 -58.03 2.53 56.91
CA PRO A 1127 -58.20 1.10 57.08
C PRO A 1127 -57.56 0.65 58.42
N GLU A 1128 -58.30 -0.15 59.21
CA GLU A 1128 -57.72 -0.82 60.39
C GLU A 1128 -56.63 -1.80 59.93
N GLN A 1129 -55.37 -1.53 60.27
CA GLN A 1129 -54.29 -2.49 60.05
C GLN A 1129 -54.37 -3.63 61.08
N VAL A 1130 -54.51 -4.87 60.60
CA VAL A 1130 -54.57 -6.05 61.47
C VAL A 1130 -53.16 -6.46 61.91
N GLY A 1131 -52.75 -6.06 63.12
CA GLY A 1131 -51.55 -6.60 63.77
C GLY A 1131 -50.60 -5.58 64.41
N ALA A 1132 -50.77 -4.28 64.14
CA ALA A 1132 -50.01 -3.24 64.83
C ALA A 1132 -50.45 -3.14 66.31
N PRO A 1133 -49.53 -3.03 67.28
CA PRO A 1133 -49.92 -2.66 68.64
C PRO A 1133 -50.55 -1.26 68.61
N TYR A 1134 -51.67 -1.06 69.32
CA TYR A 1134 -52.31 0.24 69.49
C TYR A 1134 -51.27 1.28 69.92
N ALA A 1135 -50.98 2.27 69.07
CA ALA A 1135 -50.25 3.47 69.47
C ALA A 1135 -51.12 4.21 70.49
N GLU A 1136 -50.51 4.72 71.56
CA GLU A 1136 -51.27 5.45 72.59
C GLU A 1136 -51.72 6.82 72.02
N TYR A 1137 -50.88 7.49 71.20
CA TYR A 1137 -51.19 8.66 70.34
C TYR A 1137 -50.15 8.77 69.21
N GLY A 1138 -50.55 9.06 67.96
CA GLY A 1138 -49.62 9.04 66.82
C GLY A 1138 -50.19 9.62 65.51
N ALA A 1139 -49.34 9.69 64.47
CA ALA A 1139 -49.66 10.17 63.12
C ALA A 1139 -50.88 9.48 62.45
N PHE A 1140 -51.40 8.42 63.08
CA PHE A 1140 -52.52 7.60 62.65
C PHE A 1140 -53.90 8.04 63.20
N ASP A 1141 -53.98 8.93 64.20
CA ASP A 1141 -55.26 9.43 64.76
C ASP A 1141 -55.61 10.88 64.32
N GLY A 1142 -54.77 11.48 63.47
CA GLY A 1142 -55.02 12.80 62.88
C GLY A 1142 -54.88 12.80 61.36
N THR A 1143 -55.69 13.62 60.68
CA THR A 1143 -55.61 13.91 59.25
C THR A 1143 -54.72 15.12 59.01
N TRP A 1144 -53.74 15.03 58.12
CA TRP A 1144 -52.93 16.17 57.70
C TRP A 1144 -53.66 16.99 56.62
N VAL A 1145 -53.79 18.30 56.83
CA VAL A 1145 -54.42 19.24 55.90
C VAL A 1145 -53.45 20.37 55.60
N TYR A 1146 -53.18 20.61 54.31
CA TYR A 1146 -52.36 21.72 53.85
C TYR A 1146 -53.22 22.96 53.55
N VAL A 1147 -52.85 24.13 54.09
CA VAL A 1147 -53.55 25.41 53.88
C VAL A 1147 -52.65 26.38 53.12
N GLU A 1148 -52.96 26.68 51.87
CA GLU A 1148 -52.09 27.49 51.00
C GLU A 1148 -52.51 28.98 50.90
N ARG A 1149 -51.54 29.89 50.69
CA ARG A 1149 -51.79 31.31 50.42
C ARG A 1149 -51.73 31.57 48.92
N THR A 1150 -52.84 32.04 48.33
CA THR A 1150 -53.04 32.10 46.87
C THR A 1150 -51.98 32.91 46.09
N SER A 1151 -51.23 32.24 45.21
CA SER A 1151 -51.12 32.62 43.78
C SER A 1151 -50.39 31.56 42.93
N GLY A 1152 -51.15 30.82 42.12
CA GLY A 1152 -50.71 30.26 40.82
C GLY A 1152 -50.36 28.77 40.79
N ASP A 1153 -51.39 27.96 40.51
CA ASP A 1153 -51.42 26.59 39.96
C ASP A 1153 -50.65 25.42 40.62
N ASN A 1154 -51.46 24.43 41.06
CA ASN A 1154 -51.33 22.95 41.03
C ASN A 1154 -50.08 22.34 41.73
N ASN A 1155 -50.14 21.32 42.59
CA ASN A 1155 -50.95 20.09 42.64
C ASN A 1155 -50.76 19.43 44.06
N ILE A 1156 -51.11 18.15 44.21
CA ILE A 1156 -50.67 17.15 45.24
C ILE A 1156 -51.80 16.65 46.16
N GLY A 1157 -52.17 15.39 45.97
CA GLY A 1157 -52.74 14.52 46.99
C GLY A 1157 -51.80 13.34 47.23
N LEU A 1158 -51.59 12.97 48.49
CA LEU A 1158 -50.88 11.76 48.90
C LEU A 1158 -51.67 11.02 49.97
N LEU A 1159 -51.68 9.69 49.83
CA LEU A 1159 -52.07 8.65 50.78
C LEU A 1159 -50.97 7.59 50.69
N THR A 1160 -50.25 7.25 51.77
CA THR A 1160 -49.47 5.99 51.85
C THR A 1160 -49.18 5.53 53.28
N GLY A 1161 -49.03 4.20 53.41
CA GLY A 1161 -48.39 3.48 54.53
C GLY A 1161 -48.38 1.97 54.21
N TYR A 1162 -47.27 1.27 54.48
CA TYR A 1162 -47.10 -0.18 54.23
C TYR A 1162 -46.97 -0.97 55.53
N ALA A 1163 -47.18 -2.29 55.46
CA ALA A 1163 -46.88 -3.21 56.55
C ALA A 1163 -45.44 -3.73 56.47
N GLU A 1164 -44.79 -3.94 57.62
CA GLU A 1164 -43.45 -4.53 57.74
C GLU A 1164 -43.39 -5.90 57.05
N GLY A 1165 -42.52 -6.06 56.04
CA GLY A 1165 -42.35 -7.30 55.27
C GLY A 1165 -43.39 -7.55 54.18
N GLN A 1166 -44.23 -6.57 53.85
CA GLN A 1166 -45.13 -6.61 52.69
C GLN A 1166 -44.31 -6.54 51.40
N SER A 1167 -44.64 -7.33 50.36
CA SER A 1167 -44.06 -7.16 49.02
C SER A 1167 -44.82 -6.11 48.20
N ALA A 1168 -44.23 -5.57 47.14
CA ALA A 1168 -44.89 -4.58 46.29
C ALA A 1168 -46.21 -5.08 45.70
N GLU A 1169 -46.31 -6.38 45.37
CA GLU A 1169 -47.55 -7.01 44.90
C GLU A 1169 -48.61 -7.10 46.01
N GLN A 1170 -48.20 -7.41 47.24
CA GLN A 1170 -49.13 -7.41 48.38
C GLN A 1170 -49.68 -5.99 48.61
N TYR A 1171 -48.83 -4.96 48.53
CA TYR A 1171 -49.28 -3.58 48.58
C TYR A 1171 -50.28 -3.26 47.45
N TYR A 1172 -49.98 -3.66 46.22
CA TYR A 1172 -50.84 -3.46 45.06
C TYR A 1172 -52.23 -4.09 45.24
N GLN A 1173 -52.30 -5.36 45.62
CA GLN A 1173 -53.56 -6.07 45.85
C GLN A 1173 -54.34 -5.46 47.03
N ASP A 1174 -53.66 -5.15 48.13
CA ASP A 1174 -54.30 -4.71 49.37
C ASP A 1174 -54.83 -3.27 49.26
N VAL A 1175 -54.17 -2.37 48.49
CA VAL A 1175 -54.54 -0.94 48.38
C VAL A 1175 -55.41 -0.64 47.17
N LEU A 1176 -55.13 -1.24 46.01
CA LEU A 1176 -55.86 -0.93 44.78
C LEU A 1176 -57.01 -1.90 44.49
N ASN A 1177 -57.04 -3.08 45.13
CA ASN A 1177 -58.10 -4.06 44.92
C ASN A 1177 -58.68 -4.65 46.23
N PRO A 1178 -59.19 -3.82 47.17
CA PRO A 1178 -59.64 -4.26 48.50
C PRO A 1178 -60.90 -5.17 48.52
N ASN A 1179 -61.42 -5.59 47.36
CA ASN A 1179 -62.70 -6.30 47.22
C ASN A 1179 -62.63 -7.63 46.45
N ASP A 1180 -61.56 -8.42 46.60
CA ASP A 1180 -61.65 -9.83 46.17
C ASP A 1180 -62.28 -10.69 47.29
N GLU A 1181 -63.52 -11.14 47.05
CA GLU A 1181 -64.44 -11.79 48.00
C GLU A 1181 -64.02 -13.22 48.47
N GLU A 1182 -62.74 -13.57 48.54
CA GLU A 1182 -62.28 -14.91 48.99
C GLU A 1182 -61.43 -14.92 50.27
N SER A 1183 -61.90 -14.30 51.36
CA SER A 1183 -61.40 -14.67 52.71
C SER A 1183 -62.41 -14.48 53.85
N GLU A 1184 -63.57 -15.13 53.75
CA GLU A 1184 -64.26 -15.64 54.96
C GLU A 1184 -63.88 -17.13 55.17
N GLU A 1185 -62.76 -17.41 55.85
CA GLU A 1185 -62.60 -18.58 56.74
C GLU A 1185 -61.50 -18.40 57.80
#